data_AF-A0A812RGD3-F1
#
_entry.id   AF-A0A812RGD3-F1
#
_cell.length_a   1.000
_cell.length_b   1.000
_cell.length_c   1.000
_cell.angle_alpha   90.00
_cell.angle_beta   90.00
_cell.angle_gamma   90.00
#
_symmetry.space_group_name_H-M   'P 1'
#
loop_
_entity.id
_entity.type
_entity.pdbx_description
1 polymer ?
#
loop_
_entity_poly.entity_id
_entity_poly.type
_entity_poly.pdbx_seq_one_letter_code
_entity_poly.pdbx_strand_id
1 'polypeptide(L)'
;MQVKKLLALQGSAYSAVLTPYHDNGLFANVLQVCDALLLAKPGVPVLVDWKRKGSEGHFQYGPEGFDLFGHLFEAGERCRSAIEVPSESLSMPGRINCLFMNMLRGYFWSLPDDALKELRVRYAAAIRVLQPAQHVQRKLQECTSWGEEALVVGVHKRLACSEMVACQLSQRAPSCAEFIAKARKILSASEKQRKLIFLATDDVKAVEEFEVAFPRDGDVELCYRRVKRSPGGVREDGIDNEVHRSPCAEADAEDALIDALALSRCQHLVCVDSNLAIYVALLNPEMQLHALSSILPEGWEEAAERPEEVVHASYEVVFAPMVFVRKGPSTATELLGARKPGEIVYCTGRGFDGWVELEGGGWMLVDGARGGKQPLGSIEGLAVAAGATILTRNAAAGILLKPAFEKQDFDKALSAWQSAAEAARQIGAHDIWLALMCEVSSLQQQCGKLHLSEATATAMLAEVPQRRAAKALLRRGLVREALGDLNGARQDLSHAVAENFMDLQAQEKRSDGLISDDKRRRAHHGCSFSGSFLGRRHSRSESNLDLEDLASRYDTQVLREYLLEQEEGSTRQRQAEDAEQATLPDVCDLRQRCFRRIRVLLVVNFLAYWSTLSYCGYAYYLRVEEAGTKALPPMDVALACVFLLGTQATLELAAAVCLTQPVRQGDGRSNPFSSWDFLAWLAGAGARCSMLLDALCLPLMKRGSSLLFLLSASTFAFAIGVFVFAVQLRLLFGMFCSRDHFSYDKPDLFFKGRDSSGMMEGTPIAARPPAHREEEDTSDLRLGRAMPVNTIKAANFAHFNDLALLHLVLRRHYLPISCQETQEFTMSITSFSRCFCEDVVQCSLKFFFIMDCQVNLLVLFSLLVSIGQAVGSCFYASTSAMDLRTSEEANPND
;
A
#
# COMPACT_ATOMS: atom_id res chain seq x y z
N MET A 1 3.94 13.06 14.65
CA MET A 1 2.47 13.14 14.76
C MET A 1 1.93 12.84 16.16
N GLN A 2 2.19 11.67 16.78
CA GLN A 2 1.58 11.31 18.08
C GLN A 2 2.06 12.15 19.29
N VAL A 3 3.33 12.57 19.32
CA VAL A 3 3.85 13.49 20.35
C VAL A 3 3.14 14.85 20.30
N LYS A 4 2.81 15.37 19.10
CA LYS A 4 2.04 16.61 18.94
C LYS A 4 0.64 16.50 19.53
N LYS A 5 -0.05 15.37 19.32
CA LYS A 5 -1.38 15.10 19.91
C LYS A 5 -1.33 15.02 21.44
N LEU A 6 -0.29 14.38 21.99
CA LEU A 6 -0.02 14.33 23.42
C LEU A 6 0.24 15.72 24.03
N LEU A 7 1.08 16.54 23.37
CA LEU A 7 1.37 17.89 23.81
C LEU A 7 0.15 18.82 23.69
N ALA A 8 -0.66 18.68 22.63
CA ALA A 8 -1.91 19.42 22.49
C ALA A 8 -2.90 19.10 23.63
N LEU A 9 -3.07 17.82 23.99
CA LEU A 9 -3.88 17.39 25.13
C LEU A 9 -3.37 17.98 26.47
N GLN A 10 -2.07 18.26 26.59
CA GLN A 10 -1.51 18.87 27.80
C GLN A 10 -1.58 20.40 27.78
N GLY A 11 -1.35 21.03 26.62
CA GLY A 11 -1.11 22.47 26.49
C GLY A 11 -2.30 23.36 26.14
N SER A 12 -3.26 22.89 25.33
CA SER A 12 -4.35 23.75 24.85
C SER A 12 -5.54 23.82 25.80
N ALA A 13 -6.30 24.92 25.74
CA ALA A 13 -7.63 24.99 26.33
C ALA A 13 -8.61 24.32 25.35
N TYR A 14 -9.26 23.25 25.80
CA TYR A 14 -10.30 22.56 25.05
C TYR A 14 -11.41 22.15 26.03
N SER A 15 -12.66 22.27 25.59
CA SER A 15 -13.82 21.98 26.43
C SER A 15 -14.26 20.51 26.39
N ALA A 16 -13.84 19.77 25.36
CA ALA A 16 -14.07 18.33 25.21
C ALA A 16 -12.99 17.69 24.31
N VAL A 17 -12.86 16.37 24.36
CA VAL A 17 -12.11 15.59 23.36
C VAL A 17 -13.10 14.81 22.50
N LEU A 18 -13.13 15.05 21.19
CA LEU A 18 -13.97 14.30 20.25
C LEU A 18 -13.18 13.09 19.71
N THR A 19 -13.74 11.89 19.83
CA THR A 19 -13.16 10.67 19.25
C THR A 19 -14.09 10.13 18.15
N PRO A 20 -13.85 10.49 16.87
CA PRO A 20 -14.57 9.85 15.77
C PRO A 20 -14.10 8.40 15.60
N TYR A 21 -14.96 7.55 15.06
CA TYR A 21 -14.55 6.20 14.69
C TYR A 21 -13.51 6.21 13.56
N HIS A 22 -12.71 5.15 13.53
CA HIS A 22 -11.83 4.73 12.46
C HIS A 22 -12.44 3.52 11.79
N ASP A 23 -12.29 3.44 10.47
CA ASP A 23 -12.72 2.27 9.72
C ASP A 23 -11.80 1.07 10.01
N ASN A 24 -12.07 0.41 11.13
CA ASN A 24 -11.30 -0.66 11.73
C ASN A 24 -12.22 -1.47 12.66
N GLY A 25 -11.74 -2.58 13.21
CA GLY A 25 -12.54 -3.41 14.14
C GLY A 25 -12.95 -2.66 15.41
N LEU A 26 -14.02 -3.12 16.07
CA LEU A 26 -14.61 -2.51 17.27
C LEU A 26 -13.56 -2.14 18.33
N PHE A 27 -12.70 -3.08 18.72
CA PHE A 27 -11.73 -2.84 19.80
C PHE A 27 -10.56 -1.93 19.40
N ALA A 28 -10.30 -1.72 18.11
CA ALA A 28 -9.36 -0.67 17.69
C ALA A 28 -9.89 0.71 18.10
N ASN A 29 -11.20 0.91 17.91
CA ASN A 29 -11.92 2.13 18.26
C ASN A 29 -12.09 2.26 19.78
N VAL A 30 -12.44 1.18 20.50
CA VAL A 30 -12.52 1.20 21.98
C VAL A 30 -11.18 1.62 22.59
N LEU A 31 -10.05 1.07 22.10
CA LEU A 31 -8.72 1.45 22.59
C LEU A 31 -8.38 2.93 22.32
N GLN A 32 -8.86 3.51 21.21
CA GLN A 32 -8.73 4.94 20.97
C GLN A 32 -9.54 5.77 21.97
N VAL A 33 -10.75 5.35 22.35
CA VAL A 33 -11.51 6.02 23.42
C VAL A 33 -10.76 5.91 24.76
N CYS A 34 -10.13 4.77 25.03
CA CYS A 34 -9.29 4.58 26.22
C CYS A 34 -8.08 5.52 26.24
N ASP A 35 -7.41 5.72 25.09
CA ASP A 35 -6.34 6.73 24.94
C ASP A 35 -6.86 8.13 25.28
N ALA A 36 -8.03 8.52 24.75
CA ALA A 36 -8.60 9.83 25.02
C ALA A 36 -8.92 9.99 26.51
N LEU A 37 -9.49 8.97 27.15
CA LEU A 37 -9.83 9.01 28.57
C LEU A 37 -8.60 9.12 29.47
N LEU A 38 -7.53 8.40 29.14
CA LEU A 38 -6.29 8.43 29.89
C LEU A 38 -5.55 9.78 29.76
N LEU A 39 -5.62 10.40 28.57
CA LEU A 39 -4.82 11.58 28.24
C LEU A 39 -5.58 12.91 28.40
N ALA A 40 -6.91 12.90 28.39
CA ALA A 40 -7.71 14.10 28.57
C ALA A 40 -7.60 14.65 30.00
N LYS A 41 -7.55 15.98 30.13
CA LYS A 41 -7.52 16.68 31.42
C LYS A 41 -8.66 16.23 32.34
N PRO A 42 -8.42 16.11 33.67
CA PRO A 42 -9.49 15.81 34.63
C PRO A 42 -10.68 16.76 34.45
N GLY A 43 -11.91 16.20 34.43
CA GLY A 43 -13.15 16.95 34.23
C GLY A 43 -13.52 17.28 32.77
N VAL A 44 -12.61 17.21 31.81
CA VAL A 44 -12.94 17.51 30.40
C VAL A 44 -13.53 16.27 29.70
N PRO A 45 -14.81 16.24 29.28
CA PRO A 45 -15.45 15.04 28.73
C PRO A 45 -14.81 14.52 27.45
N VAL A 46 -14.90 13.21 27.24
CA VAL A 46 -14.65 12.54 25.96
C VAL A 46 -15.98 12.31 25.27
N LEU A 47 -16.14 12.85 24.07
CA LEU A 47 -17.33 12.73 23.23
C LEU A 47 -17.02 11.74 22.11
N VAL A 48 -17.83 10.69 21.97
CA VAL A 48 -17.58 9.61 21.01
C VAL A 48 -18.54 9.71 19.84
N ASP A 49 -18.01 9.92 18.63
CA ASP A 49 -18.81 9.96 17.40
C ASP A 49 -18.63 8.65 16.62
N TRP A 50 -19.42 7.64 17.00
CA TRP A 50 -19.51 6.34 16.34
C TRP A 50 -20.83 6.18 15.60
N LYS A 51 -21.34 7.28 15.02
CA LYS A 51 -22.51 7.24 14.18
C LYS A 51 -22.13 6.64 12.81
N ARG A 52 -22.73 5.51 12.46
CA ARG A 52 -22.51 4.86 11.15
C ARG A 52 -22.83 5.80 9.99
N LYS A 53 -21.92 5.91 9.04
CA LYS A 53 -22.05 6.67 7.78
C LYS A 53 -22.41 5.79 6.59
N GLY A 54 -22.29 4.47 6.71
CA GLY A 54 -22.68 3.50 5.68
C GLY A 54 -21.60 3.21 4.63
N SER A 55 -20.54 4.02 4.57
CA SER A 55 -19.41 3.84 3.64
C SER A 55 -18.24 3.04 4.22
N GLU A 56 -18.37 2.52 5.44
CA GLU A 56 -17.28 1.81 6.13
C GLU A 56 -17.00 0.42 5.55
N GLY A 57 -15.72 0.04 5.43
CA GLY A 57 -15.27 -1.29 5.05
C GLY A 57 -15.13 -2.27 6.22
N HIS A 58 -14.86 -1.79 7.43
CA HIS A 58 -14.53 -2.60 8.61
C HIS A 58 -15.36 -2.23 9.85
N PHE A 59 -15.75 -0.97 10.04
CA PHE A 59 -16.58 -0.55 11.18
C PHE A 59 -18.07 -0.60 10.84
N GLN A 60 -18.57 -1.80 10.50
CA GLN A 60 -19.89 -1.99 9.88
C GLN A 60 -21.04 -2.32 10.85
N TYR A 61 -20.97 -1.95 12.12
CA TYR A 61 -21.91 -2.42 13.15
C TYR A 61 -23.20 -1.59 13.22
N GLY A 62 -24.35 -2.20 12.91
CA GLY A 62 -25.68 -1.58 12.96
C GLY A 62 -26.06 -0.85 11.67
N PRO A 63 -27.27 -0.29 11.52
CA PRO A 63 -27.66 0.44 10.29
C PRO A 63 -26.96 1.81 10.14
N GLU A 64 -27.06 2.44 8.97
CA GLU A 64 -26.61 3.83 8.76
C GLU A 64 -27.31 4.78 9.73
N GLY A 65 -26.57 5.75 10.27
CA GLY A 65 -27.04 6.70 11.27
C GLY A 65 -27.13 6.14 12.69
N PHE A 66 -26.85 4.84 12.91
CA PHE A 66 -26.89 4.21 14.21
C PHE A 66 -25.73 4.69 15.10
N ASP A 67 -26.05 5.12 16.32
CA ASP A 67 -25.06 5.44 17.35
C ASP A 67 -24.63 4.16 18.07
N LEU A 68 -23.53 3.57 17.61
CA LEU A 68 -23.02 2.34 18.20
C LEU A 68 -22.49 2.56 19.62
N PHE A 69 -21.90 3.72 19.93
CA PHE A 69 -21.31 3.94 21.25
C PHE A 69 -22.40 3.98 22.34
N GLY A 70 -23.46 4.76 22.11
CA GLY A 70 -24.59 4.87 23.04
C GLY A 70 -25.40 3.59 23.15
N HIS A 71 -25.31 2.70 22.16
CA HIS A 71 -25.86 1.35 22.25
C HIS A 71 -25.02 0.44 23.17
N LEU A 72 -23.69 0.51 23.11
CA LEU A 72 -22.82 -0.39 23.88
C LEU A 72 -22.53 0.07 25.31
N PHE A 73 -22.54 1.39 25.56
CA PHE A 73 -22.13 2.00 26.82
C PHE A 73 -23.17 3.01 27.33
N GLU A 74 -23.33 3.09 28.65
CA GLU A 74 -24.13 4.13 29.31
C GLU A 74 -23.44 5.49 29.18
N ALA A 75 -24.24 6.55 29.01
CA ALA A 75 -23.73 7.91 28.96
C ALA A 75 -23.27 8.36 30.37
N GLY A 76 -21.98 8.68 30.49
CA GLY A 76 -21.40 9.26 31.71
C GLY A 76 -21.05 10.74 31.54
N GLU A 77 -20.78 11.41 32.66
CA GLU A 77 -20.27 12.79 32.63
C GLU A 77 -18.92 12.88 31.92
N ARG A 78 -18.07 11.86 32.11
CA ARG A 78 -16.70 11.83 31.60
C ARG A 78 -16.58 11.26 30.18
N CYS A 79 -17.48 10.37 29.76
CA CYS A 79 -17.50 9.74 28.43
C CYS A 79 -18.94 9.49 27.98
N ARG A 80 -19.31 9.95 26.77
CA ARG A 80 -20.66 9.76 26.21
C ARG A 80 -20.65 9.91 24.69
N SER A 81 -21.73 9.50 24.03
CA SER A 81 -21.93 9.75 22.60
C SER A 81 -21.94 11.26 22.28
N ALA A 82 -21.42 11.61 21.11
CA ALA A 82 -21.43 12.97 20.59
C ALA A 82 -22.81 13.31 20.00
N ILE A 83 -23.70 13.87 20.82
CA ILE A 83 -24.98 14.45 20.35
C ILE A 83 -24.75 15.87 19.83
N GLU A 84 -24.02 16.66 20.61
CA GLU A 84 -23.58 18.01 20.28
C GLU A 84 -22.08 18.11 20.55
N VAL A 85 -21.32 18.60 19.58
CA VAL A 85 -19.86 18.78 19.70
C VAL A 85 -19.59 20.26 19.95
N PRO A 86 -19.08 20.65 21.13
CA PRO A 86 -18.63 22.01 21.38
C PRO A 86 -17.61 22.47 20.33
N SER A 87 -17.69 23.72 19.89
CA SER A 87 -16.76 24.28 18.90
C SER A 87 -15.29 24.22 19.34
N GLU A 88 -15.03 24.24 20.64
CA GLU A 88 -13.69 24.14 21.25
C GLU A 88 -13.28 22.69 21.57
N SER A 89 -13.87 21.70 20.89
CA SER A 89 -13.50 20.30 21.08
C SER A 89 -12.20 19.97 20.36
N LEU A 90 -11.28 19.29 21.04
CA LEU A 90 -10.10 18.73 20.41
C LEU A 90 -10.46 17.40 19.74
N SER A 91 -10.42 17.35 18.41
CA SER A 91 -10.62 16.11 17.67
C SER A 91 -9.40 15.20 17.77
N MET A 92 -9.61 13.94 18.15
CA MET A 92 -8.61 12.89 18.21
C MET A 92 -8.95 11.79 17.21
N PRO A 93 -8.66 12.00 15.91
CA PRO A 93 -9.00 11.07 14.84
C PRO A 93 -7.96 9.96 14.76
N GLY A 94 -7.62 9.28 15.85
CA GLY A 94 -6.82 8.07 15.79
C GLY A 94 -6.06 7.77 17.06
N ARG A 95 -5.53 6.55 17.14
CA ARG A 95 -4.77 6.04 18.28
C ARG A 95 -3.50 6.86 18.53
N ILE A 96 -3.24 7.15 19.80
CA ILE A 96 -2.03 7.87 20.23
C ILE A 96 -1.00 6.88 20.76
N ASN A 97 -1.44 5.81 21.43
CA ASN A 97 -0.52 4.80 21.90
C ASN A 97 -0.08 3.90 20.74
N CYS A 98 1.22 3.93 20.43
CA CYS A 98 1.81 3.14 19.35
C CYS A 98 1.66 1.63 19.59
N LEU A 99 1.56 1.18 20.84
CA LEU A 99 1.33 -0.24 21.19
C LEU A 99 -0.04 -0.75 20.74
N PHE A 100 -0.98 0.13 20.42
CA PHE A 100 -2.28 -0.29 19.91
C PHE A 100 -2.32 -0.31 18.39
N MET A 101 -1.27 0.16 17.69
CA MET A 101 -1.21 0.11 16.24
C MET A 101 -1.01 -1.32 15.74
N ASN A 102 -1.63 -1.67 14.62
CA ASN A 102 -1.68 -3.06 14.14
C ASN A 102 -0.29 -3.72 14.10
N MET A 103 0.72 -3.08 13.50
CA MET A 103 2.07 -3.64 13.37
C MET A 103 2.89 -3.69 14.66
N LEU A 104 2.51 -2.93 15.69
CA LEU A 104 3.29 -2.77 16.92
C LEU A 104 2.64 -3.45 18.13
N ARG A 105 1.43 -4.01 17.96
CA ARG A 105 0.66 -4.58 19.06
C ARG A 105 1.33 -5.77 19.74
N GLY A 106 2.15 -6.54 19.03
CA GLY A 106 2.91 -7.63 19.62
C GLY A 106 3.95 -7.18 20.65
N TYR A 107 4.42 -5.92 20.57
CA TYR A 107 5.33 -5.37 21.59
C TYR A 107 4.66 -5.21 22.95
N PHE A 108 3.33 -5.10 23.00
CA PHE A 108 2.58 -5.07 24.27
C PHE A 108 2.90 -6.30 25.14
N TRP A 109 2.96 -7.49 24.53
CA TRP A 109 3.28 -8.74 25.22
C TRP A 109 4.76 -8.94 25.51
N SER A 110 5.62 -8.08 24.95
CA SER A 110 7.07 -8.12 25.15
C SER A 110 7.56 -7.06 26.14
N LEU A 111 6.65 -6.26 26.71
CA LEU A 111 6.99 -5.29 27.74
C LEU A 111 7.49 -6.02 29.00
N PRO A 112 8.46 -5.44 29.72
CA PRO A 112 8.82 -5.92 31.06
C PRO A 112 7.59 -5.97 31.97
N ASP A 113 7.50 -6.99 32.83
CA ASP A 113 6.32 -7.23 33.67
C ASP A 113 5.88 -6.00 34.49
N ASP A 114 6.84 -5.27 35.07
CA ASP A 114 6.57 -4.06 35.85
C ASP A 114 5.95 -2.95 34.99
N ALA A 115 6.50 -2.72 33.79
CA ALA A 115 6.00 -1.70 32.85
C ALA A 115 4.62 -2.09 32.30
N LEU A 116 4.42 -3.37 31.99
CA LEU A 116 3.13 -3.90 31.56
C LEU A 116 2.08 -3.76 32.67
N LYS A 117 2.43 -4.06 33.91
CA LYS A 117 1.55 -3.90 35.08
C LYS A 117 1.18 -2.44 35.29
N GLU A 118 2.16 -1.52 35.27
CA GLU A 118 1.89 -0.08 35.39
C GLU A 118 0.92 0.41 34.30
N LEU A 119 1.18 0.03 33.05
CA LEU A 119 0.34 0.38 31.91
C LEU A 119 -1.09 -0.12 32.11
N ARG A 120 -1.27 -1.39 32.50
CA ARG A 120 -2.59 -1.99 32.76
C ARG A 120 -3.32 -1.28 33.89
N VAL A 121 -2.66 -0.93 35.00
CA VAL A 121 -3.28 -0.20 36.11
C VAL A 121 -3.80 1.17 35.65
N ARG A 122 -3.03 1.91 34.87
CA ARG A 122 -3.42 3.24 34.37
C ARG A 122 -4.61 3.16 33.43
N TYR A 123 -4.60 2.22 32.47
CA TYR A 123 -5.71 2.04 31.55
C TYR A 123 -6.94 1.43 32.23
N ALA A 124 -6.79 0.52 33.20
CA ALA A 124 -7.92 0.00 33.96
C ALA A 124 -8.72 1.13 34.63
N ALA A 125 -8.03 2.14 35.18
CA ALA A 125 -8.67 3.32 35.76
C ALA A 125 -9.45 4.13 34.72
N ALA A 126 -8.90 4.32 33.51
CA ALA A 126 -9.58 4.99 32.41
C ALA A 126 -10.78 4.19 31.90
N ILE A 127 -10.64 2.87 31.71
CA ILE A 127 -11.69 1.98 31.20
C ILE A 127 -12.87 1.89 32.16
N ARG A 128 -12.67 2.00 33.48
CA ARG A 128 -13.77 2.03 34.47
C ARG A 128 -14.80 3.16 34.23
N VAL A 129 -14.43 4.19 33.47
CA VAL A 129 -15.37 5.24 33.04
C VAL A 129 -16.40 4.70 32.03
N LEU A 130 -16.02 3.71 31.23
CA LEU A 130 -16.87 3.07 30.22
C LEU A 130 -17.79 2.04 30.89
N GLN A 131 -18.95 2.50 31.36
CA GLN A 131 -19.97 1.63 31.93
C GLN A 131 -20.73 0.92 30.81
N PRO A 132 -20.72 -0.43 30.72
CA PRO A 132 -21.48 -1.13 29.69
C PRO A 132 -22.98 -0.88 29.84
N ALA A 133 -23.72 -0.83 28.73
CA ALA A 133 -25.17 -0.64 28.75
C ALA A 133 -25.89 -1.75 29.56
N GLN A 134 -27.04 -1.43 30.16
CA GLN A 134 -27.74 -2.37 31.06
C GLN A 134 -28.04 -3.74 30.41
N HIS A 135 -28.38 -3.77 29.12
CA HIS A 135 -28.63 -5.02 28.40
C HIS A 135 -27.35 -5.83 28.18
N VAL A 136 -26.21 -5.18 27.91
CA VAL A 136 -24.88 -5.81 27.85
C VAL A 136 -24.52 -6.40 29.21
N GLN A 137 -24.74 -5.65 30.31
CA GLN A 137 -24.48 -6.12 31.67
C GLN A 137 -25.31 -7.37 32.02
N ARG A 138 -26.58 -7.40 31.62
CA ARG A 138 -27.48 -8.54 31.88
C ARG A 138 -26.99 -9.80 31.16
N LYS A 139 -26.67 -9.70 29.87
CA LYS A 139 -26.10 -10.82 29.09
C LYS A 139 -24.75 -11.27 29.64
N LEU A 140 -23.93 -10.34 30.13
CA LEU A 140 -22.66 -10.65 30.79
C LEU A 140 -22.85 -11.45 32.08
N GLN A 141 -23.83 -11.09 32.92
CA GLN A 141 -24.13 -11.82 34.15
C GLN A 141 -24.58 -13.26 33.86
N GLU A 142 -25.38 -13.46 32.81
CA GLU A 142 -25.84 -14.78 32.37
C GLU A 142 -24.66 -15.70 32.01
N CYS A 143 -23.64 -15.19 31.31
CA CYS A 143 -22.52 -16.00 30.83
C CYS A 143 -21.33 -16.12 31.79
N THR A 144 -21.32 -15.39 32.92
CA THR A 144 -20.18 -15.35 33.87
C THR A 144 -20.54 -15.83 35.28
N SER A 145 -21.62 -16.60 35.41
CA SER A 145 -22.09 -17.21 36.66
C SER A 145 -21.28 -18.46 37.06
N TRP A 146 -19.95 -18.38 37.05
CA TRP A 146 -19.03 -19.52 37.24
C TRP A 146 -18.78 -19.88 38.72
N GLY A 147 -19.10 -18.99 39.65
CA GLY A 147 -18.79 -19.15 41.09
C GLY A 147 -17.32 -18.89 41.42
N GLU A 148 -17.03 -18.48 42.66
CA GLU A 148 -15.68 -18.08 43.10
C GLU A 148 -14.71 -19.28 43.21
N GLU A 149 -15.24 -20.47 43.46
CA GLU A 149 -14.48 -21.71 43.59
C GLU A 149 -13.94 -22.24 42.25
N ALA A 150 -14.40 -21.71 41.13
CA ALA A 150 -13.92 -22.10 39.81
C ALA A 150 -12.52 -21.55 39.51
N LEU A 151 -11.70 -22.34 38.80
CA LEU A 151 -10.63 -21.81 37.96
C LEU A 151 -11.17 -21.64 36.55
N VAL A 152 -11.11 -20.42 36.02
CA VAL A 152 -11.57 -20.09 34.67
C VAL A 152 -10.39 -19.58 33.84
N VAL A 153 -10.09 -20.34 32.78
CA VAL A 153 -9.11 -19.94 31.77
C VAL A 153 -9.86 -19.31 30.60
N GLY A 154 -9.67 -18.01 30.40
CA GLY A 154 -10.15 -17.32 29.21
C GLY A 154 -9.28 -17.66 28.01
N VAL A 155 -9.90 -18.03 26.90
CA VAL A 155 -9.21 -18.30 25.64
C VAL A 155 -9.77 -17.37 24.58
N HIS A 156 -8.92 -16.49 24.03
CA HIS A 156 -9.26 -15.68 22.88
C HIS A 156 -8.52 -16.19 21.64
N LYS A 157 -9.23 -16.98 20.83
CA LYS A 157 -8.73 -17.47 19.54
C LYS A 157 -9.29 -16.56 18.45
N ARG A 158 -8.41 -15.89 17.70
CA ARG A 158 -8.79 -15.11 16.51
C ARG A 158 -8.71 -15.95 15.24
N LEU A 159 -9.64 -15.78 14.32
CA LEU A 159 -9.62 -16.38 12.99
C LEU A 159 -8.30 -16.04 12.27
N ALA A 160 -7.69 -17.06 11.68
CA ALA A 160 -6.45 -16.91 10.92
C ALA A 160 -6.77 -16.47 9.49
N CYS A 161 -6.34 -15.26 9.12
CA CYS A 161 -6.30 -14.81 7.72
C CYS A 161 -4.93 -14.21 7.40
N SER A 162 -4.60 -14.14 6.12
CA SER A 162 -3.29 -13.68 5.66
C SER A 162 -2.97 -12.26 6.11
N GLU A 163 -3.95 -11.36 6.10
CA GLU A 163 -3.78 -9.98 6.53
C GLU A 163 -3.55 -9.88 8.05
N MET A 164 -4.29 -10.67 8.83
CA MET A 164 -4.13 -10.74 10.28
C MET A 164 -2.73 -11.21 10.65
N VAL A 165 -2.26 -12.29 10.03
CA VAL A 165 -0.91 -12.85 10.20
C VAL A 165 0.15 -11.80 9.85
N ALA A 166 0.03 -11.14 8.70
CA ALA A 166 0.96 -10.09 8.28
C ALA A 166 1.02 -8.91 9.26
N CYS A 167 -0.07 -8.66 9.99
CA CYS A 167 -0.16 -7.60 10.99
C CYS A 167 0.30 -8.03 12.39
N GLN A 168 0.70 -9.29 12.62
CA GLN A 168 1.21 -9.74 13.93
C GLN A 168 2.73 -9.62 13.99
N LEU A 169 3.28 -9.34 15.18
CA LEU A 169 4.73 -9.23 15.33
C LEU A 169 5.42 -10.58 15.10
N SER A 170 4.77 -11.68 15.52
CA SER A 170 5.22 -13.05 15.27
C SER A 170 5.08 -13.48 13.81
N GLN A 171 4.28 -12.76 13.02
CA GLN A 171 3.84 -13.14 11.68
C GLN A 171 3.35 -14.59 11.58
N ARG A 172 2.66 -15.09 12.62
CA ARG A 172 2.07 -16.44 12.64
C ARG A 172 0.69 -16.43 13.28
N ALA A 173 -0.21 -17.27 12.77
CA ALA A 173 -1.47 -17.59 13.45
C ALA A 173 -1.32 -18.91 14.21
N PRO A 174 -1.28 -18.91 15.56
CA PRO A 174 -1.22 -20.15 16.33
C PRO A 174 -2.42 -21.04 16.07
N SER A 175 -2.17 -22.35 16.00
CA SER A 175 -3.21 -23.35 15.80
C SER A 175 -4.09 -23.52 17.04
N CYS A 176 -5.33 -24.00 16.87
CA CYS A 176 -6.20 -24.33 17.99
C CYS A 176 -5.56 -25.31 18.97
N ALA A 177 -4.78 -26.28 18.47
CA ALA A 177 -4.03 -27.24 19.27
C ALA A 177 -3.09 -26.56 20.28
N GLU A 178 -2.42 -25.47 19.91
CA GLU A 178 -1.55 -24.72 20.82
C GLU A 178 -2.33 -24.03 21.93
N PHE A 179 -3.47 -23.40 21.61
CA PHE A 179 -4.34 -22.80 22.62
C PHE A 179 -4.87 -23.87 23.59
N ILE A 180 -5.30 -25.02 23.07
CA ILE A 180 -5.78 -26.16 23.86
C ILE A 180 -4.67 -26.68 24.78
N ALA A 181 -3.46 -26.91 24.25
CA ALA A 181 -2.32 -27.40 25.01
C ALA A 181 -1.95 -26.43 26.13
N LYS A 182 -1.92 -25.12 25.84
CA LYS A 182 -1.64 -24.09 26.84
C LYS A 182 -2.72 -24.02 27.91
N ALA A 183 -4.00 -24.09 27.54
CA ALA A 183 -5.11 -24.11 28.48
C ALA A 183 -5.05 -25.35 29.39
N ARG A 184 -4.78 -26.55 28.84
CA ARG A 184 -4.59 -27.78 29.62
C ARG A 184 -3.45 -27.64 30.63
N LYS A 185 -2.31 -27.10 30.21
CA LYS A 185 -1.13 -26.89 31.09
C LYS A 185 -1.48 -25.99 32.29
N ILE A 186 -2.30 -24.96 32.09
CA ILE A 186 -2.76 -24.07 33.17
C ILE A 186 -3.74 -24.81 34.10
N LEU A 187 -4.71 -25.51 33.53
CA LEU A 187 -5.75 -26.23 34.29
C LEU A 187 -5.19 -27.42 35.09
N SER A 188 -4.20 -28.12 34.55
CA SER A 188 -3.55 -29.26 35.23
C SER A 188 -2.69 -28.82 36.40
N ALA A 189 -2.16 -27.60 36.39
CA ALA A 189 -1.38 -27.03 37.50
C ALA A 189 -2.24 -26.59 38.69
N SER A 190 -3.57 -26.60 38.56
CA SER A 190 -4.50 -26.14 39.61
C SER A 190 -5.13 -27.29 40.38
N GLU A 191 -5.19 -27.11 41.70
CA GLU A 191 -5.86 -28.01 42.65
C GLU A 191 -7.37 -27.71 42.79
N LYS A 192 -7.88 -26.64 42.17
CA LYS A 192 -9.31 -26.31 42.24
C LYS A 192 -10.16 -27.43 41.64
N GLN A 193 -11.25 -27.77 42.33
CA GLN A 193 -12.15 -28.86 41.94
C GLN A 193 -12.93 -28.54 40.66
N ARG A 194 -13.41 -27.30 40.52
CA ARG A 194 -14.16 -26.86 39.33
C ARG A 194 -13.23 -26.12 38.37
N LYS A 195 -13.12 -26.63 37.14
CA LYS A 195 -12.24 -26.12 36.09
C LYS A 195 -13.07 -25.77 34.87
N LEU A 196 -12.89 -24.55 34.34
CA LEU A 196 -13.63 -24.07 33.19
C LEU A 196 -12.72 -23.40 32.16
N ILE A 197 -13.14 -23.46 30.91
CA ILE A 197 -12.61 -22.65 29.82
C ILE A 197 -13.73 -21.74 29.32
N PHE A 198 -13.46 -20.44 29.25
CA PHE A 198 -14.32 -19.51 28.53
C PHE A 198 -13.68 -19.20 27.17
N LEU A 199 -14.26 -19.74 26.09
CA LEU A 199 -13.76 -19.58 24.71
C LEU A 199 -14.50 -18.44 24.00
N ALA A 200 -13.75 -17.40 23.64
CA ALA A 200 -14.18 -16.30 22.77
C ALA A 200 -13.44 -16.40 21.43
N THR A 201 -14.18 -16.68 20.36
CA THR A 201 -13.63 -16.91 19.01
C THR A 201 -14.58 -16.50 17.92
N ASP A 202 -14.05 -15.86 16.89
CA ASP A 202 -14.72 -15.58 15.61
C ASP A 202 -14.52 -16.70 14.58
N ASP A 203 -13.76 -17.76 14.92
CA ASP A 203 -13.55 -18.95 14.11
C ASP A 203 -14.49 -20.09 14.54
N VAL A 204 -15.28 -20.60 13.58
CA VAL A 204 -16.18 -21.74 13.80
C VAL A 204 -15.44 -23.04 14.11
N LYS A 205 -14.30 -23.30 13.45
CA LYS A 205 -13.52 -24.54 13.62
C LYS A 205 -12.92 -24.63 15.02
N ALA A 206 -12.55 -23.49 15.58
CA ALA A 206 -12.05 -23.43 16.94
C ALA A 206 -13.09 -23.92 17.96
N VAL A 207 -14.38 -23.69 17.74
CA VAL A 207 -15.42 -24.25 18.63
C VAL A 207 -15.44 -25.77 18.55
N GLU A 208 -15.45 -26.32 17.33
CA GLU A 208 -15.48 -27.77 17.09
C GLU A 208 -14.27 -28.48 17.72
N GLU A 209 -13.06 -27.94 17.51
CA GLU A 209 -11.84 -28.51 18.07
C GLU A 209 -11.79 -28.42 19.60
N PHE A 210 -12.29 -27.33 20.19
CA PHE A 210 -12.38 -27.21 21.64
C PHE A 210 -13.44 -28.14 22.24
N GLU A 211 -14.58 -28.36 21.58
CA GLU A 211 -15.59 -29.33 22.04
C GLU A 211 -15.05 -30.76 22.03
N VAL A 212 -14.24 -31.11 21.02
CA VAL A 212 -13.56 -32.41 20.97
C VAL A 212 -12.53 -32.53 22.09
N ALA A 213 -11.75 -31.47 22.35
CA ALA A 213 -10.75 -31.47 23.40
C ALA A 213 -11.36 -31.46 24.81
N PHE A 214 -12.49 -30.79 25.01
CA PHE A 214 -13.13 -30.59 26.31
C PHE A 214 -14.61 -31.02 26.23
N PRO A 215 -14.86 -32.35 26.20
CA PRO A 215 -16.21 -32.88 26.08
C PRO A 215 -17.06 -32.52 27.31
N ARG A 216 -18.38 -32.45 27.13
CA ARG A 216 -19.34 -32.01 28.18
C ARG A 216 -19.30 -32.85 29.47
N ASP A 217 -18.96 -34.12 29.36
CA ASP A 217 -18.86 -35.06 30.49
C ASP A 217 -17.43 -35.14 31.07
N GLY A 218 -16.53 -34.25 30.64
CA GLY A 218 -15.15 -34.18 31.11
C GLY A 218 -14.97 -33.48 32.46
N ASP A 219 -13.73 -33.43 32.94
CA ASP A 219 -13.31 -32.73 34.16
C ASP A 219 -13.19 -31.20 33.99
N VAL A 220 -13.26 -30.72 32.75
CA VAL A 220 -13.18 -29.31 32.37
C VAL A 220 -14.46 -28.91 31.64
N GLU A 221 -15.18 -27.93 32.18
CA GLU A 221 -16.38 -27.37 31.56
C GLU A 221 -16.00 -26.33 30.50
N LEU A 222 -16.40 -26.56 29.25
CA LEU A 222 -16.20 -25.61 28.15
C LEU A 222 -17.43 -24.68 28.02
N CYS A 223 -17.22 -23.38 28.20
CA CYS A 223 -18.21 -22.33 28.01
C CYS A 223 -17.87 -21.49 26.78
N TYR A 224 -18.83 -21.33 25.87
CA TYR A 224 -18.75 -20.35 24.78
C TYR A 224 -20.15 -19.87 24.42
N ARG A 225 -20.25 -18.66 23.84
CA ARG A 225 -21.53 -18.05 23.49
C ARG A 225 -21.95 -18.36 22.05
N ARG A 226 -23.26 -18.31 21.76
CA ARG A 226 -23.77 -18.44 20.39
C ARG A 226 -23.68 -17.09 19.67
N VAL A 227 -22.48 -16.76 19.22
CA VAL A 227 -22.16 -15.53 18.49
C VAL A 227 -21.90 -15.83 17.01
N LYS A 228 -21.94 -14.79 16.17
CA LYS A 228 -21.55 -14.89 14.76
C LYS A 228 -20.07 -15.28 14.62
N ARG A 229 -19.81 -16.23 13.74
CA ARG A 229 -18.47 -16.78 13.46
C ARG A 229 -18.30 -16.96 11.97
N SER A 230 -17.05 -17.07 11.55
CA SER A 230 -16.68 -17.31 10.18
C SER A 230 -15.93 -18.64 10.03
N PRO A 231 -16.13 -19.36 8.90
CA PRO A 231 -15.30 -20.50 8.51
C PRO A 231 -13.89 -20.11 8.04
N GLY A 232 -13.61 -18.81 7.90
CA GLY A 232 -12.39 -18.28 7.32
C GLY A 232 -12.37 -18.32 5.79
N GLY A 233 -11.16 -18.19 5.24
CA GLY A 233 -10.91 -18.14 3.81
C GLY A 233 -11.15 -16.75 3.19
N VAL A 234 -11.18 -16.73 1.86
CA VAL A 234 -11.43 -15.54 1.05
C VAL A 234 -12.79 -15.72 0.39
N ARG A 235 -13.65 -14.71 0.47
CA ARG A 235 -14.97 -14.67 -0.18
C ARG A 235 -14.83 -14.61 -1.70
N GLU A 236 -15.95 -14.80 -2.41
CA GLU A 236 -16.00 -14.72 -3.88
C GLU A 236 -15.57 -13.35 -4.44
N ASP A 237 -15.69 -12.29 -3.63
CA ASP A 237 -15.28 -10.91 -3.95
C ASP A 237 -13.79 -10.63 -3.69
N GLY A 238 -13.02 -11.63 -3.23
CA GLY A 238 -11.61 -11.47 -2.92
C GLY A 238 -11.31 -10.86 -1.55
N ILE A 239 -12.33 -10.59 -0.73
CA ILE A 239 -12.17 -10.07 0.63
C ILE A 239 -12.04 -11.23 1.62
N ASP A 240 -11.13 -11.10 2.59
CA ASP A 240 -11.02 -12.05 3.69
C ASP A 240 -12.39 -12.20 4.40
N ASN A 241 -12.80 -13.44 4.60
CA ASN A 241 -14.07 -13.77 5.23
C ASN A 241 -13.97 -13.57 6.76
N GLU A 242 -13.65 -12.38 7.23
CA GLU A 242 -13.66 -12.04 8.65
C GLU A 242 -15.07 -11.58 9.07
N VAL A 243 -15.43 -11.81 10.35
CA VAL A 243 -16.76 -11.43 10.87
C VAL A 243 -17.04 -9.95 10.68
N HIS A 244 -16.06 -9.09 10.96
CA HIS A 244 -16.18 -7.62 10.88
C HIS A 244 -16.05 -7.05 9.45
N ARG A 245 -15.69 -7.89 8.46
CA ARG A 245 -15.71 -7.54 7.02
C ARG A 245 -16.97 -8.03 6.32
N SER A 246 -17.83 -8.72 7.06
CA SER A 246 -19.17 -9.08 6.62
C SER A 246 -20.15 -8.10 7.25
N PRO A 247 -21.30 -7.79 6.61
CA PRO A 247 -22.31 -6.91 7.20
C PRO A 247 -22.58 -7.29 8.66
N CYS A 248 -22.27 -6.37 9.58
CA CYS A 248 -22.38 -6.61 11.01
C CYS A 248 -23.65 -5.99 11.57
N ALA A 249 -24.39 -6.78 12.35
CA ALA A 249 -25.45 -6.23 13.16
C ALA A 249 -24.86 -5.54 14.39
N GLU A 250 -25.64 -4.67 15.02
CA GLU A 250 -25.33 -4.11 16.34
C GLU A 250 -25.12 -5.22 17.38
N ALA A 251 -25.88 -6.32 17.28
CA ALA A 251 -25.72 -7.51 18.12
C ALA A 251 -24.33 -8.16 17.99
N ASP A 252 -23.68 -8.08 16.83
CA ASP A 252 -22.31 -8.60 16.65
C ASP A 252 -21.29 -7.78 17.47
N ALA A 253 -21.54 -6.47 17.61
CA ALA A 253 -20.72 -5.61 18.47
C ALA A 253 -21.00 -5.86 19.95
N GLU A 254 -22.27 -6.03 20.34
CA GLU A 254 -22.64 -6.43 21.70
C GLU A 254 -21.94 -7.73 22.08
N ASP A 255 -21.98 -8.73 21.20
CA ASP A 255 -21.39 -10.04 21.43
C ASP A 255 -19.88 -9.94 21.65
N ALA A 256 -19.17 -9.17 20.80
CA ALA A 256 -17.75 -8.93 20.95
C ALA A 256 -17.40 -8.20 22.26
N LEU A 257 -18.22 -7.22 22.68
CA LEU A 257 -18.04 -6.53 23.96
C LEU A 257 -18.26 -7.47 25.15
N ILE A 258 -19.32 -8.27 25.13
CA ILE A 258 -19.63 -9.24 26.20
C ILE A 258 -18.50 -10.28 26.31
N ASP A 259 -17.98 -10.78 25.19
CA ASP A 259 -16.88 -11.74 25.20
C ASP A 259 -15.62 -11.13 25.82
N ALA A 260 -15.27 -9.88 25.51
CA ALA A 260 -14.15 -9.20 26.15
C ALA A 260 -14.37 -8.98 27.65
N LEU A 261 -15.57 -8.54 28.05
CA LEU A 261 -15.91 -8.35 29.46
C LEU A 261 -15.89 -9.69 30.23
N ALA A 262 -16.37 -10.78 29.64
CA ALA A 262 -16.33 -12.11 30.23
C ALA A 262 -14.89 -12.63 30.35
N LEU A 263 -14.09 -12.51 29.30
CA LEU A 263 -12.66 -12.84 29.34
C LEU A 263 -11.94 -12.09 30.47
N SER A 264 -12.27 -10.81 30.69
CA SER A 264 -11.64 -9.99 31.74
C SER A 264 -11.91 -10.49 33.16
N ARG A 265 -12.96 -11.31 33.36
CA ARG A 265 -13.29 -11.93 34.66
C ARG A 265 -12.55 -13.25 34.89
N CYS A 266 -11.86 -13.79 33.88
CA CYS A 266 -11.05 -15.00 34.03
C CYS A 266 -9.76 -14.73 34.83
N GLN A 267 -9.20 -15.76 35.46
CA GLN A 267 -7.93 -15.64 36.18
C GLN A 267 -6.72 -15.66 35.24
N HIS A 268 -6.83 -16.41 34.14
CA HIS A 268 -5.80 -16.51 33.10
C HIS A 268 -6.40 -16.16 31.73
N LEU A 269 -5.59 -15.58 30.86
CA LEU A 269 -5.94 -15.33 29.46
C LEU A 269 -4.89 -15.95 28.52
N VAL A 270 -5.31 -16.95 27.75
CA VAL A 270 -4.56 -17.48 26.60
C VAL A 270 -5.05 -16.74 25.35
N CYS A 271 -4.15 -16.04 24.67
CA CYS A 271 -4.54 -15.17 23.56
C CYS A 271 -3.45 -15.02 22.50
N VAL A 272 -3.77 -14.25 21.46
CA VAL A 272 -2.85 -13.77 20.43
C VAL A 272 -2.93 -12.26 20.31
N ASP A 273 -2.00 -11.68 19.55
CA ASP A 273 -1.96 -10.28 19.14
C ASP A 273 -3.30 -9.82 18.51
N SER A 274 -4.22 -9.31 19.33
CA SER A 274 -5.49 -8.72 18.91
C SER A 274 -5.86 -7.51 19.78
N ASN A 275 -6.57 -6.54 19.20
CA ASN A 275 -7.04 -5.36 19.96
C ASN A 275 -8.00 -5.78 21.10
N LEU A 276 -8.80 -6.83 20.88
CA LEU A 276 -9.68 -7.40 21.91
C LEU A 276 -8.85 -7.95 23.08
N ALA A 277 -7.83 -8.77 22.82
CA ALA A 277 -6.97 -9.32 23.86
C ALA A 277 -6.25 -8.24 24.66
N ILE A 278 -5.76 -7.19 23.99
CA ILE A 278 -5.14 -6.05 24.65
C ILE A 278 -6.14 -5.34 25.56
N TYR A 279 -7.35 -5.04 25.05
CA TYR A 279 -8.40 -4.43 25.87
C TYR A 279 -8.73 -5.27 27.12
N VAL A 280 -8.85 -6.60 26.98
CA VAL A 280 -9.07 -7.52 28.10
C VAL A 280 -7.94 -7.44 29.12
N ALA A 281 -6.69 -7.47 28.67
CA ALA A 281 -5.52 -7.39 29.52
C ALA A 281 -5.44 -6.04 30.28
N LEU A 282 -5.83 -4.94 29.62
CA LEU A 282 -5.89 -3.61 30.25
C LEU A 282 -7.04 -3.49 31.25
N LEU A 283 -8.17 -4.15 31.02
CA LEU A 283 -9.35 -4.08 31.87
C LEU A 283 -9.14 -4.76 33.23
N ASN A 284 -8.45 -5.90 33.26
CA ASN A 284 -8.10 -6.61 34.50
C ASN A 284 -6.58 -6.64 34.68
N PRO A 285 -5.98 -5.76 35.51
CA PRO A 285 -4.54 -5.70 35.71
C PRO A 285 -3.95 -6.89 36.49
N GLU A 286 -4.77 -7.66 37.21
CA GLU A 286 -4.32 -8.79 38.04
C GLU A 286 -4.36 -10.14 37.30
N MET A 287 -4.95 -10.17 36.10
CA MET A 287 -5.02 -11.37 35.26
C MET A 287 -3.63 -11.84 34.83
N GLN A 288 -3.42 -13.15 34.82
CA GLN A 288 -2.20 -13.76 34.27
C GLN A 288 -2.31 -13.92 32.75
N LEU A 289 -1.31 -13.41 32.03
CA LEU A 289 -1.32 -13.34 30.57
C LEU A 289 -0.47 -14.48 29.98
N HIS A 290 -1.03 -15.17 29.00
CA HIS A 290 -0.41 -16.28 28.26
C HIS A 290 -0.54 -16.02 26.76
N ALA A 291 0.14 -14.98 26.27
CA ALA A 291 0.14 -14.63 24.86
C ALA A 291 0.97 -15.62 24.04
N LEU A 292 0.39 -16.18 22.97
CA LEU A 292 1.06 -17.05 22.02
C LEU A 292 1.79 -16.21 20.94
N SER A 293 2.63 -15.28 21.38
CA SER A 293 3.33 -14.29 20.54
C SER A 293 4.72 -14.72 20.09
N SER A 294 5.18 -15.91 20.47
CA SER A 294 6.47 -16.43 20.00
C SER A 294 6.46 -16.59 18.48
N ILE A 295 7.58 -16.25 17.83
CA ILE A 295 7.76 -16.40 16.37
C ILE A 295 7.61 -17.88 15.97
N LEU A 296 8.09 -18.78 16.83
CA LEU A 296 7.99 -20.23 16.68
C LEU A 296 7.32 -20.81 17.93
N PRO A 297 6.45 -21.82 17.80
CA PRO A 297 5.78 -22.42 18.96
C PRO A 297 6.75 -23.20 19.86
N GLU A 298 6.38 -23.41 21.12
CA GLU A 298 7.15 -24.29 22.03
C GLU A 298 7.16 -25.72 21.47
N GLY A 299 8.33 -26.35 21.36
CA GLY A 299 8.48 -27.72 20.83
C GLY A 299 8.54 -27.82 19.30
N TRP A 300 8.75 -26.70 18.59
CA TRP A 300 8.82 -26.70 17.12
C TRP A 300 10.05 -27.47 16.61
N GLU A 301 11.16 -27.48 17.35
CA GLU A 301 12.37 -28.20 16.94
C GLU A 301 12.11 -29.70 16.83
N GLU A 302 11.46 -30.30 17.84
CA GLU A 302 11.12 -31.72 17.88
C GLU A 302 10.04 -32.07 16.86
N ALA A 303 9.05 -31.19 16.67
CA ALA A 303 8.05 -31.36 15.62
C ALA A 303 8.71 -31.36 14.23
N ALA A 304 9.74 -30.52 14.03
CA ALA A 304 10.43 -30.44 12.76
C ALA A 304 11.32 -31.65 12.45
N GLU A 305 11.75 -32.41 13.47
CA GLU A 305 12.42 -33.70 13.28
C GLU A 305 11.48 -34.79 12.78
N ARG A 306 10.16 -34.61 12.95
CA ARG A 306 9.12 -35.57 12.58
C ARG A 306 7.99 -34.84 11.84
N PRO A 307 8.27 -34.28 10.65
CA PRO A 307 7.29 -33.50 9.93
C PRO A 307 6.04 -34.33 9.64
N GLU A 308 4.86 -33.77 9.91
CA GLU A 308 3.59 -34.39 9.50
C GLU A 308 3.42 -34.38 7.98
N GLU A 309 4.07 -33.42 7.32
CA GLU A 309 4.07 -33.25 5.87
C GLU A 309 5.24 -34.02 5.24
N VAL A 310 5.05 -34.49 4.01
CA VAL A 310 6.12 -35.18 3.27
C VAL A 310 7.18 -34.16 2.86
N VAL A 311 8.37 -34.29 3.45
CA VAL A 311 9.55 -33.51 3.05
C VAL A 311 10.32 -34.29 2.00
N HIS A 312 10.41 -33.75 0.79
CA HIS A 312 11.20 -34.33 -0.29
C HIS A 312 12.69 -34.04 -0.09
N ALA A 313 13.55 -34.92 -0.61
CA ALA A 313 15.01 -34.73 -0.54
C ALA A 313 15.49 -33.44 -1.25
N SER A 314 14.72 -32.97 -2.24
CA SER A 314 15.02 -31.74 -2.96
C SER A 314 13.77 -31.08 -3.55
N TYR A 315 13.80 -29.76 -3.68
CA TYR A 315 12.76 -28.94 -4.30
C TYR A 315 13.34 -28.05 -5.39
N GLU A 316 12.54 -27.76 -6.43
CA GLU A 316 12.84 -26.74 -7.41
C GLU A 316 12.16 -25.42 -7.04
N VAL A 317 12.90 -24.32 -7.13
CA VAL A 317 12.37 -22.98 -6.95
C VAL A 317 11.54 -22.59 -8.16
N VAL A 318 10.20 -22.53 -8.00
CA VAL A 318 9.29 -22.20 -9.11
C VAL A 318 8.76 -20.76 -9.04
N PHE A 319 8.85 -20.10 -7.89
CA PHE A 319 8.33 -18.74 -7.71
C PHE A 319 9.32 -17.64 -8.14
N ALA A 320 8.87 -16.74 -9.02
CA ALA A 320 9.63 -15.56 -9.47
C ALA A 320 9.23 -14.29 -8.69
N PRO A 321 10.17 -13.39 -8.34
CA PRO A 321 11.57 -13.39 -8.78
C PRO A 321 12.53 -14.23 -7.92
N MET A 322 12.16 -14.57 -6.68
CA MET A 322 12.98 -15.36 -5.76
C MET A 322 12.15 -15.83 -4.54
N VAL A 323 12.64 -16.87 -3.86
CA VAL A 323 12.13 -17.36 -2.55
C VAL A 323 13.18 -17.09 -1.48
N PHE A 324 12.76 -16.63 -0.31
CA PHE A 324 13.68 -16.24 0.77
C PHE A 324 14.08 -17.43 1.66
N VAL A 325 15.37 -17.48 2.02
CA VAL A 325 15.92 -18.43 3.01
C VAL A 325 16.00 -17.72 4.36
N ARG A 326 15.44 -18.35 5.38
CA ARG A 326 15.22 -17.78 6.73
C ARG A 326 15.94 -18.58 7.80
N LYS A 327 16.21 -18.01 8.96
CA LYS A 327 16.90 -18.69 10.06
C LYS A 327 16.05 -19.75 10.75
N GLY A 328 14.74 -19.57 10.78
CA GLY A 328 13.77 -20.55 11.26
C GLY A 328 12.55 -20.65 10.33
N PRO A 329 11.62 -21.59 10.58
CA PRO A 329 10.43 -21.80 9.77
C PRO A 329 9.35 -20.73 10.01
N SER A 330 9.71 -19.46 9.81
CA SER A 330 8.79 -18.33 9.88
C SER A 330 9.34 -17.12 9.13
N THR A 331 8.45 -16.34 8.50
CA THR A 331 8.80 -15.10 7.80
C THR A 331 9.32 -14.00 8.72
N ALA A 332 9.00 -14.07 10.02
CA ALA A 332 9.50 -13.13 11.03
C ALA A 332 10.93 -13.45 11.50
N THR A 333 11.50 -14.60 11.12
CA THR A 333 12.90 -14.92 11.46
C THR A 333 13.89 -14.21 10.53
N GLU A 334 15.13 -14.12 10.99
CA GLU A 334 16.25 -13.47 10.30
C GLU A 334 16.39 -13.97 8.85
N LEU A 335 16.55 -13.05 7.89
CA LEU A 335 16.76 -13.36 6.48
C LEU A 335 18.22 -13.76 6.25
N LEU A 336 18.44 -15.00 5.81
CA LEU A 336 19.79 -15.54 5.54
C LEU A 336 20.18 -15.42 4.06
N GLY A 337 19.20 -15.40 3.14
CA GLY A 337 19.47 -15.28 1.72
C GLY A 337 18.21 -15.43 0.86
N ALA A 338 18.41 -15.67 -0.44
CA ALA A 338 17.34 -15.95 -1.38
C ALA A 338 17.78 -17.00 -2.41
N ARG A 339 16.80 -17.63 -3.06
CA ARG A 339 16.98 -18.59 -4.16
C ARG A 339 16.15 -18.17 -5.36
N LYS A 340 16.70 -18.33 -6.56
CA LYS A 340 16.09 -17.89 -7.82
C LYS A 340 15.29 -19.01 -8.48
N PRO A 341 14.29 -18.67 -9.33
CA PRO A 341 13.60 -19.66 -10.16
C PRO A 341 14.56 -20.60 -10.91
N GLY A 342 14.24 -21.89 -10.90
CA GLY A 342 15.02 -22.97 -11.51
C GLY A 342 16.17 -23.51 -10.65
N GLU A 343 16.49 -22.87 -9.51
CA GLU A 343 17.47 -23.43 -8.58
C GLU A 343 16.91 -24.66 -7.86
N ILE A 344 17.73 -25.72 -7.76
CA ILE A 344 17.42 -26.90 -6.95
C ILE A 344 18.00 -26.70 -5.56
N VAL A 345 17.17 -26.90 -4.54
CA VAL A 345 17.60 -26.92 -3.15
C VAL A 345 17.49 -28.32 -2.59
N TYR A 346 18.44 -28.69 -1.74
CA TYR A 346 18.46 -29.97 -1.03
C TYR A 346 18.02 -29.76 0.41
N CYS A 347 17.23 -30.69 0.94
CA CYS A 347 16.62 -30.59 2.27
C CYS A 347 17.19 -31.62 3.24
N THR A 348 17.25 -31.27 4.52
CA THR A 348 17.76 -32.16 5.58
C THR A 348 16.78 -33.30 5.93
N GLY A 349 15.56 -33.25 5.39
CA GLY A 349 14.43 -34.08 5.79
C GLY A 349 13.60 -33.47 6.92
N ARG A 350 14.06 -32.38 7.55
CA ARG A 350 13.29 -31.64 8.55
C ARG A 350 12.32 -30.67 7.89
N GLY A 351 11.13 -30.54 8.45
CA GLY A 351 10.08 -29.65 7.95
C GLY A 351 9.08 -29.25 9.01
N PHE A 352 8.50 -28.06 8.89
CA PHE A 352 7.58 -27.53 9.88
C PHE A 352 6.59 -26.56 9.22
N ASP A 353 5.29 -26.87 9.28
CA ASP A 353 4.21 -26.00 8.79
C ASP A 353 4.44 -25.42 7.38
N GLY A 354 4.69 -26.29 6.39
CA GLY A 354 4.99 -25.86 5.02
C GLY A 354 6.39 -25.30 4.81
N TRP A 355 7.26 -25.23 5.83
CA TRP A 355 8.68 -24.90 5.69
C TRP A 355 9.54 -26.16 5.65
N VAL A 356 10.64 -26.10 4.92
CA VAL A 356 11.67 -27.15 4.88
C VAL A 356 13.02 -26.58 5.23
N GLU A 357 13.80 -27.35 5.97
CA GLU A 357 15.19 -27.00 6.29
C GLU A 357 16.11 -27.43 5.15
N LEU A 358 17.03 -26.54 4.77
CA LEU A 358 17.97 -26.75 3.68
C LEU A 358 19.28 -27.34 4.20
N GLU A 359 19.90 -28.25 3.44
CA GLU A 359 21.24 -28.81 3.78
C GLU A 359 22.31 -27.71 3.85
N GLY A 360 22.16 -26.65 3.06
CA GLY A 360 23.03 -25.46 3.10
C GLY A 360 22.76 -24.51 4.28
N GLY A 361 21.88 -24.88 5.20
CA GLY A 361 21.44 -24.07 6.33
C GLY A 361 20.25 -23.17 5.99
N GLY A 362 19.42 -22.92 7.02
CA GLY A 362 18.22 -22.11 6.93
C GLY A 362 16.97 -22.88 6.47
N TRP A 363 15.86 -22.17 6.40
CA TRP A 363 14.52 -22.66 6.16
C TRP A 363 13.90 -21.95 4.98
N MET A 364 13.10 -22.66 4.19
CA MET A 364 12.43 -22.11 3.02
C MET A 364 10.97 -22.58 2.95
N LEU A 365 10.06 -21.68 2.56
CA LEU A 365 8.63 -21.98 2.47
C LEU A 365 8.34 -22.75 1.17
N VAL A 366 7.63 -23.88 1.30
CA VAL A 366 7.24 -24.78 0.19
C VAL A 366 5.86 -24.46 -0.35
N ASP A 367 4.89 -24.16 0.52
CA ASP A 367 3.51 -23.92 0.12
C ASP A 367 3.13 -22.44 0.26
N GLY A 368 2.80 -21.82 -0.86
CA GLY A 368 2.37 -20.43 -0.89
C GLY A 368 0.93 -20.19 -0.39
N ALA A 369 0.14 -21.25 -0.16
CA ALA A 369 -1.25 -21.13 0.28
C ALA A 369 -1.38 -20.69 1.74
N ARG A 370 -0.36 -20.91 2.59
CA ARG A 370 -0.41 -20.63 4.04
C ARG A 370 0.03 -19.21 4.45
N GLY A 371 0.00 -18.25 3.51
CA GLY A 371 0.16 -16.82 3.80
C GLY A 371 1.42 -16.16 3.23
N GLY A 372 2.31 -16.91 2.59
CA GLY A 372 3.42 -16.35 1.80
C GLY A 372 3.17 -16.59 0.32
N LYS A 373 3.24 -15.58 -0.57
CA LYS A 373 2.97 -15.79 -2.01
C LYS A 373 4.06 -16.59 -2.76
N GLN A 374 4.85 -17.44 -2.10
CA GLN A 374 6.10 -18.01 -2.64
C GLN A 374 6.11 -19.56 -2.62
N PRO A 375 5.60 -20.26 -3.66
CA PRO A 375 5.63 -21.72 -3.72
C PRO A 375 6.96 -22.33 -4.23
N LEU A 376 7.25 -23.56 -3.78
CA LEU A 376 8.24 -24.51 -4.32
C LEU A 376 7.54 -25.70 -4.98
N GLY A 377 8.16 -26.26 -6.03
CA GLY A 377 7.67 -27.49 -6.67
C GLY A 377 8.46 -28.71 -6.22
N SER A 378 7.79 -29.82 -5.90
CA SER A 378 8.47 -31.09 -5.66
C SER A 378 8.84 -31.79 -6.98
N ILE A 379 10.05 -32.32 -7.07
CA ILE A 379 10.57 -32.96 -8.30
C ILE A 379 9.80 -34.27 -8.59
N GLU A 380 9.41 -35.02 -7.55
CA GLU A 380 8.62 -36.26 -7.70
C GLU A 380 7.16 -35.98 -8.10
N GLY A 381 6.55 -34.90 -7.58
CA GLY A 381 5.22 -34.47 -7.99
C GLY A 381 5.17 -34.03 -9.45
N LEU A 382 6.23 -33.40 -9.95
CA LEU A 382 6.39 -33.02 -11.35
C LEU A 382 6.52 -34.26 -12.27
N ALA A 383 7.18 -35.32 -11.82
CA ALA A 383 7.32 -36.58 -12.58
C ALA A 383 6.02 -37.41 -12.64
N VAL A 384 5.22 -37.42 -11.57
CA VAL A 384 3.93 -38.14 -11.53
C VAL A 384 2.83 -37.34 -12.25
N ALA A 385 2.86 -36.00 -12.19
CA ALA A 385 1.98 -35.14 -12.97
C ALA A 385 2.20 -35.31 -14.49
N ALA A 386 3.40 -35.66 -14.94
CA ALA A 386 3.69 -35.92 -16.35
C ALA A 386 2.92 -37.14 -16.92
N GLY A 387 2.45 -38.07 -16.08
CA GLY A 387 1.66 -39.23 -16.50
C GLY A 387 0.15 -39.02 -16.55
N ALA A 388 -0.39 -38.09 -15.75
CA ALA A 388 -1.83 -37.75 -15.73
C ALA A 388 -2.20 -36.61 -16.70
N THR A 389 -1.21 -35.99 -17.34
CA THR A 389 -1.35 -34.84 -18.25
C THR A 389 -1.68 -35.27 -19.69
N ILE A 390 -2.73 -36.08 -19.86
CA ILE A 390 -3.43 -36.20 -21.15
C ILE A 390 -4.66 -35.26 -21.18
N LEU A 391 -5.09 -34.73 -20.04
CA LEU A 391 -6.23 -33.80 -19.93
C LEU A 391 -5.83 -32.32 -19.76
N THR A 392 -4.57 -32.01 -19.44
CA THR A 392 -4.02 -30.64 -19.32
C THR A 392 -3.24 -30.21 -20.56
N ARG A 393 -3.75 -30.53 -21.76
CA ARG A 393 -3.19 -30.06 -23.04
C ARG A 393 -3.63 -28.64 -23.44
N ASN A 394 -4.05 -27.81 -22.47
CA ASN A 394 -4.70 -26.51 -22.73
C ASN A 394 -3.80 -25.28 -22.46
N ALA A 395 -2.62 -25.44 -21.85
CA ALA A 395 -1.56 -24.42 -21.87
C ALA A 395 -0.52 -24.66 -22.99
N ALA A 396 -0.51 -25.87 -23.55
CA ALA A 396 0.44 -26.26 -24.59
C ALA A 396 0.11 -25.70 -25.97
N ALA A 397 -1.12 -25.25 -26.26
CA ALA A 397 -1.44 -24.63 -27.54
C ALA A 397 -0.66 -23.31 -27.73
N GLY A 398 -0.62 -22.44 -26.71
CA GLY A 398 0.19 -21.21 -26.77
C GLY A 398 1.69 -21.48 -26.93
N ILE A 399 2.21 -22.51 -26.26
CA ILE A 399 3.65 -22.87 -26.27
C ILE A 399 4.04 -23.62 -27.56
N LEU A 400 3.20 -24.51 -28.08
CA LEU A 400 3.43 -25.25 -29.33
C LEU A 400 3.13 -24.41 -30.58
N LEU A 401 2.33 -23.34 -30.46
CA LEU A 401 1.99 -22.45 -31.57
C LEU A 401 2.88 -21.21 -31.63
N LYS A 402 3.64 -20.90 -30.57
CA LYS A 402 4.64 -19.83 -30.59
C LYS A 402 5.59 -19.93 -31.79
N PRO A 403 6.14 -21.12 -32.15
CA PRO A 403 6.95 -21.26 -33.36
C PRO A 403 6.18 -21.04 -34.67
N ALA A 404 4.86 -21.27 -34.70
CA ALA A 404 4.02 -21.03 -35.88
C ALA A 404 3.72 -19.54 -36.04
N PHE A 405 3.43 -18.82 -34.94
CA PHE A 405 3.30 -17.36 -34.94
C PHE A 405 4.63 -16.65 -35.26
N GLU A 406 5.74 -17.11 -34.70
CA GLU A 406 7.08 -16.59 -35.00
C GLU A 406 7.49 -16.82 -36.46
N LYS A 407 7.00 -17.88 -37.09
CA LYS A 407 7.23 -18.19 -38.51
C LYS A 407 6.13 -17.67 -39.45
N GLN A 408 5.14 -16.95 -38.92
CA GLN A 408 3.96 -16.47 -39.67
C GLN A 408 3.21 -17.60 -40.43
N ASP A 409 3.28 -18.84 -39.95
CA ASP A 409 2.58 -19.99 -40.50
C ASP A 409 1.15 -20.08 -39.93
N PHE A 410 0.32 -19.13 -40.35
CA PHE A 410 -1.03 -18.95 -39.83
C PHE A 410 -1.98 -20.09 -40.19
N ASP A 411 -1.76 -20.79 -41.31
CA ASP A 411 -2.58 -21.93 -41.70
C ASP A 411 -2.37 -23.12 -40.76
N LYS A 412 -1.12 -23.36 -40.33
CA LYS A 412 -0.81 -24.39 -39.33
C LYS A 412 -1.37 -24.03 -37.95
N ALA A 413 -1.29 -22.76 -37.55
CA ALA A 413 -1.89 -22.30 -36.30
C ALA A 413 -3.41 -22.42 -36.31
N LEU A 414 -4.04 -22.05 -37.43
CA LEU A 414 -5.49 -22.16 -37.61
C LEU A 414 -5.96 -23.62 -37.55
N SER A 415 -5.27 -24.54 -38.24
CA SER A 415 -5.58 -25.98 -38.22
C SER A 415 -5.48 -26.57 -36.81
N ALA A 416 -4.48 -26.15 -36.03
CA ALA A 416 -4.30 -26.59 -34.65
C ALA A 416 -5.41 -26.07 -33.72
N TRP A 417 -5.77 -24.78 -33.81
CA TRP A 417 -6.88 -24.22 -33.03
C TRP A 417 -8.23 -24.86 -33.39
N GLN A 418 -8.48 -25.12 -34.68
CA GLN A 418 -9.69 -25.82 -35.12
C GLN A 418 -9.74 -27.26 -34.59
N SER A 419 -8.62 -27.98 -34.62
CA SER A 419 -8.52 -29.34 -34.08
C SER A 419 -8.76 -29.37 -32.56
N ALA A 420 -8.22 -28.37 -31.84
CA ALA A 420 -8.44 -28.22 -30.39
C ALA A 420 -9.91 -27.89 -30.08
N ALA A 421 -10.52 -27.00 -30.87
CA ALA A 421 -11.95 -26.69 -30.73
C ALA A 421 -12.78 -27.94 -30.94
N GLU A 422 -12.56 -28.70 -32.03
CA GLU A 422 -13.32 -29.92 -32.30
C GLU A 422 -13.16 -30.96 -31.17
N ALA A 423 -11.96 -31.11 -30.61
CA ALA A 423 -11.75 -31.97 -29.44
C ALA A 423 -12.54 -31.49 -28.21
N ALA A 424 -12.54 -30.18 -27.92
CA ALA A 424 -13.33 -29.59 -26.82
C ALA A 424 -14.83 -29.78 -27.03
N ARG A 425 -15.30 -29.70 -28.28
CA ARG A 425 -16.70 -29.96 -28.66
C ARG A 425 -17.08 -31.41 -28.41
N GLN A 426 -16.25 -32.37 -28.82
CA GLN A 426 -16.50 -33.81 -28.67
C GLN A 426 -16.61 -34.25 -27.20
N ILE A 427 -15.88 -33.61 -26.29
CA ILE A 427 -15.95 -33.89 -24.85
C ILE A 427 -17.02 -33.08 -24.11
N GLY A 428 -17.83 -32.28 -24.81
CA GLY A 428 -18.88 -31.44 -24.22
C GLY A 428 -18.38 -30.24 -23.41
N ALA A 429 -17.14 -29.80 -23.63
CA ALA A 429 -16.54 -28.65 -22.95
C ALA A 429 -16.87 -27.34 -23.68
N HIS A 430 -18.14 -26.94 -23.66
CA HIS A 430 -18.66 -25.81 -24.46
C HIS A 430 -17.97 -24.46 -24.20
N ASP A 431 -17.57 -24.17 -22.95
CA ASP A 431 -16.89 -22.90 -22.63
C ASP A 431 -15.47 -22.85 -23.21
N ILE A 432 -14.78 -23.98 -23.20
CA ILE A 432 -13.45 -24.13 -23.81
C ILE A 432 -13.59 -24.05 -25.33
N TRP A 433 -14.54 -24.78 -25.91
CA TRP A 433 -14.83 -24.72 -27.34
C TRP A 433 -15.09 -23.28 -27.80
N LEU A 434 -15.92 -22.52 -27.07
CA LEU A 434 -16.23 -21.13 -27.39
C LEU A 434 -14.99 -20.23 -27.35
N ALA A 435 -14.14 -20.37 -26.34
CA ALA A 435 -12.88 -19.62 -26.25
C ALA A 435 -11.95 -19.96 -27.43
N LEU A 436 -11.80 -21.24 -27.76
CA LEU A 436 -10.98 -21.70 -28.88
C LEU A 436 -11.51 -21.19 -30.22
N MET A 437 -12.83 -21.18 -30.42
CA MET A 437 -13.46 -20.67 -31.63
C MET A 437 -13.37 -19.14 -31.76
N CYS A 438 -13.31 -18.41 -30.63
CA CYS A 438 -13.01 -16.97 -30.64
C CYS A 438 -11.58 -16.70 -31.15
N GLU A 439 -10.61 -17.53 -30.78
CA GLU A 439 -9.24 -17.44 -31.29
C GLU A 439 -9.14 -17.83 -32.77
N VAL A 440 -9.86 -18.88 -33.20
CA VAL A 440 -9.99 -19.24 -34.63
C VAL A 440 -10.54 -18.07 -35.45
N SER A 441 -11.61 -17.43 -34.98
CA SER A 441 -12.22 -16.26 -35.64
C SER A 441 -11.25 -15.06 -35.68
N SER A 442 -10.57 -14.76 -34.57
CA SER A 442 -9.57 -13.68 -34.51
C SER A 442 -8.41 -13.92 -35.47
N LEU A 443 -7.90 -15.16 -35.54
CA LEU A 443 -6.81 -15.52 -36.43
C LEU A 443 -7.21 -15.45 -37.91
N GLN A 444 -8.43 -15.89 -38.26
CA GLN A 444 -8.98 -15.74 -39.61
C GLN A 444 -9.12 -14.26 -40.01
N GLN A 445 -9.52 -13.39 -39.07
CA GLN A 445 -9.59 -11.96 -39.30
C GLN A 445 -8.19 -11.37 -39.58
N GLN A 446 -7.18 -11.73 -38.78
CA GLN A 446 -5.79 -11.31 -38.99
C GLN A 446 -5.22 -11.78 -40.34
N CYS A 447 -5.64 -12.95 -40.82
CA CYS A 447 -5.25 -13.48 -42.13
C CYS A 447 -6.00 -12.84 -43.31
N GLY A 448 -6.87 -11.86 -43.08
CA GLY A 448 -7.74 -11.27 -44.12
C GLY A 448 -8.85 -12.20 -44.61
N LYS A 449 -9.08 -13.34 -43.96
CA LYS A 449 -10.15 -14.31 -44.29
C LYS A 449 -11.46 -13.91 -43.62
N LEU A 450 -11.92 -12.67 -43.86
CA LEU A 450 -13.04 -12.04 -43.14
C LEU A 450 -14.35 -12.84 -43.24
N HIS A 451 -14.72 -13.35 -44.41
CA HIS A 451 -15.93 -14.16 -44.56
C HIS A 451 -15.89 -15.48 -43.79
N LEU A 452 -14.71 -16.10 -43.64
CA LEU A 452 -14.53 -17.30 -42.82
C LEU A 452 -14.64 -16.98 -41.32
N SER A 453 -14.12 -15.81 -40.91
CA SER A 453 -14.25 -15.33 -39.54
C SER A 453 -15.71 -15.05 -39.17
N GLU A 454 -16.48 -14.42 -40.08
CA GLU A 454 -17.90 -14.15 -39.86
C GLU A 454 -18.70 -15.46 -39.79
N ALA A 455 -18.40 -16.42 -40.68
CA ALA A 455 -19.03 -17.74 -40.66
C ALA A 455 -18.72 -18.50 -39.36
N THR A 456 -17.47 -18.43 -38.89
CA THR A 456 -17.03 -19.04 -37.61
C THR A 456 -17.76 -18.40 -36.43
N ALA A 457 -17.85 -17.07 -36.38
CA ALA A 457 -18.60 -16.38 -35.33
C ALA A 457 -20.10 -16.65 -35.39
N THR A 458 -20.67 -16.81 -36.58
CA THR A 458 -22.07 -17.20 -36.76
C THR A 458 -22.32 -18.64 -36.32
N ALA A 459 -21.39 -19.56 -36.58
CA ALA A 459 -21.47 -20.94 -36.08
C ALA A 459 -21.39 -20.99 -34.54
N MET A 460 -20.54 -20.16 -33.92
CA MET A 460 -20.54 -20.00 -32.45
C MET A 460 -21.92 -19.59 -31.94
N LEU A 461 -22.56 -18.59 -32.57
CA LEU A 461 -23.88 -18.11 -32.17
C LEU A 461 -25.01 -19.13 -32.37
N ALA A 462 -24.88 -20.05 -33.32
CA ALA A 462 -25.86 -21.11 -33.55
C ALA A 462 -25.80 -22.21 -32.47
N GLU A 463 -24.64 -22.42 -31.87
CA GLU A 463 -24.42 -23.51 -30.90
C GLU A 463 -24.41 -23.06 -29.44
N VAL A 464 -24.12 -21.78 -29.18
CA VAL A 464 -24.05 -21.22 -27.82
C VAL A 464 -25.43 -20.69 -27.42
N PRO A 465 -25.95 -21.05 -26.23
CA PRO A 465 -27.16 -20.43 -25.69
C PRO A 465 -27.03 -18.91 -25.62
N GLN A 466 -28.09 -18.16 -25.95
CA GLN A 466 -28.09 -16.68 -26.05
C GLN A 466 -27.33 -15.98 -24.90
N ARG A 467 -27.45 -16.46 -23.66
CA ARG A 467 -26.79 -15.90 -22.46
C ARG A 467 -25.26 -15.97 -22.44
N ARG A 468 -24.64 -16.69 -23.36
CA ARG A 468 -23.17 -16.78 -23.50
C ARG A 468 -22.71 -16.28 -24.87
N ALA A 469 -23.61 -15.65 -25.63
CA ALA A 469 -23.35 -15.19 -26.99
C ALA A 469 -22.48 -13.92 -27.05
N ALA A 470 -22.29 -13.20 -25.94
CA ALA A 470 -21.63 -11.88 -25.95
C ALA A 470 -20.24 -11.87 -26.63
N LYS A 471 -19.36 -12.85 -26.34
CA LYS A 471 -18.04 -12.95 -26.99
C LYS A 471 -18.16 -13.25 -28.50
N ALA A 472 -19.11 -14.10 -28.89
CA ALA A 472 -19.34 -14.44 -30.30
C ALA A 472 -20.02 -13.29 -31.08
N LEU A 473 -20.94 -12.57 -30.45
CA LEU A 473 -21.57 -11.35 -30.99
C LEU A 473 -20.53 -10.26 -31.20
N LEU A 474 -19.63 -10.04 -30.23
CA LEU A 474 -18.51 -9.11 -30.36
C LEU A 474 -17.61 -9.48 -31.55
N ARG A 475 -17.19 -10.74 -31.66
CA ARG A 475 -16.36 -11.20 -32.77
C ARG A 475 -17.06 -11.02 -34.12
N ARG A 476 -18.35 -11.37 -34.23
CA ARG A 476 -19.11 -11.17 -35.48
C ARG A 476 -19.28 -9.68 -35.81
N GLY A 477 -19.52 -8.84 -34.82
CA GLY A 477 -19.64 -7.39 -34.98
C GLY A 477 -18.36 -6.77 -35.55
N LEU A 478 -17.21 -7.10 -34.97
CA LEU A 478 -15.89 -6.62 -35.44
C LEU A 478 -15.57 -7.10 -36.87
N VAL A 479 -15.97 -8.32 -37.23
CA VAL A 479 -15.74 -8.85 -38.58
C VAL A 479 -16.66 -8.19 -39.60
N ARG A 480 -17.93 -7.96 -39.26
CA ARG A 480 -18.89 -7.25 -40.13
C ARG A 480 -18.49 -5.81 -40.38
N GLU A 481 -17.93 -5.15 -39.38
CA GLU A 481 -17.34 -3.82 -39.53
C GLU A 481 -16.19 -3.85 -40.55
N ALA A 482 -15.27 -4.82 -40.42
CA ALA A 482 -14.18 -5.01 -41.38
C ALA A 482 -14.66 -5.37 -42.81
N LEU A 483 -15.85 -5.98 -42.95
CA LEU A 483 -16.51 -6.26 -44.23
C LEU A 483 -17.31 -5.06 -44.78
N GLY A 484 -17.43 -3.96 -44.03
CA GLY A 484 -18.22 -2.79 -44.40
C GLY A 484 -19.72 -2.89 -44.11
N ASP A 485 -20.19 -3.96 -43.45
CA ASP A 485 -21.56 -4.08 -42.95
C ASP A 485 -21.71 -3.38 -41.59
N LEU A 486 -21.70 -2.05 -41.62
CA LEU A 486 -21.76 -1.22 -40.41
C LEU A 486 -23.08 -1.40 -39.65
N ASN A 487 -24.18 -1.70 -40.34
CA ASN A 487 -25.48 -1.93 -39.70
C ASN A 487 -25.52 -3.27 -38.96
N GLY A 488 -25.02 -4.34 -39.59
CA GLY A 488 -24.88 -5.63 -38.94
C GLY A 488 -23.89 -5.60 -37.78
N ALA A 489 -22.78 -4.87 -37.93
CA ALA A 489 -21.81 -4.64 -36.86
C ALA A 489 -22.44 -3.93 -35.66
N ARG A 490 -23.16 -2.82 -35.91
CA ARG A 490 -23.86 -2.07 -34.86
C ARG A 490 -24.85 -2.96 -34.11
N GLN A 491 -25.66 -3.74 -34.83
CA GLN A 491 -26.64 -4.63 -34.23
C GLN A 491 -25.98 -5.68 -33.31
N ASP A 492 -24.88 -6.30 -33.77
CA ASP A 492 -24.18 -7.34 -33.00
C ASP A 492 -23.44 -6.76 -31.78
N LEU A 493 -22.80 -5.59 -31.91
CA LEU A 493 -22.10 -4.93 -30.81
C LEU A 493 -23.07 -4.42 -29.73
N SER A 494 -24.17 -3.78 -30.13
CA SER A 494 -25.21 -3.36 -29.19
C SER A 494 -25.81 -4.57 -28.45
N HIS A 495 -25.98 -5.69 -29.14
CA HIS A 495 -26.49 -6.92 -28.51
C HIS A 495 -25.45 -7.55 -27.57
N ALA A 496 -24.16 -7.51 -27.90
CA ALA A 496 -23.09 -7.98 -27.02
C ALA A 496 -23.03 -7.16 -25.71
N VAL A 497 -23.17 -5.84 -25.80
CA VAL A 497 -23.24 -4.94 -24.63
C VAL A 497 -24.50 -5.22 -23.81
N ALA A 498 -25.65 -5.36 -24.47
CA ALA A 498 -26.91 -5.66 -23.79
C ALA A 498 -26.87 -7.01 -23.05
N GLU A 499 -26.32 -8.07 -23.66
CA GLU A 499 -26.16 -9.37 -23.01
C GLU A 499 -25.19 -9.30 -21.82
N ASN A 500 -24.07 -8.57 -21.94
CA ASN A 500 -23.12 -8.41 -20.84
C ASN A 500 -23.71 -7.60 -19.68
N PHE A 501 -24.48 -6.56 -19.99
CA PHE A 501 -25.20 -5.74 -19.01
C PHE A 501 -26.36 -6.49 -18.35
N MET A 502 -27.11 -7.28 -19.12
CA MET A 502 -28.17 -8.13 -18.60
C MET A 502 -27.60 -9.28 -17.76
N ASP A 503 -26.39 -9.78 -18.04
CA ASP A 503 -25.72 -10.75 -17.16
C ASP A 503 -25.20 -10.08 -15.88
N LEU A 504 -24.71 -8.83 -15.94
CA LEU A 504 -24.39 -8.02 -14.75
C LEU A 504 -25.65 -7.75 -13.90
N GLN A 505 -26.74 -7.27 -14.49
CA GLN A 505 -28.01 -7.08 -13.79
C GLN A 505 -28.65 -8.40 -13.34
N ALA A 506 -28.45 -9.51 -14.07
CA ALA A 506 -28.92 -10.82 -13.65
C ALA A 506 -28.02 -11.42 -12.56
N GLN A 507 -26.74 -11.04 -12.48
CA GLN A 507 -25.86 -11.34 -11.35
C GLN A 507 -26.30 -10.53 -10.12
N GLU A 508 -26.59 -9.25 -10.29
CA GLU A 508 -27.13 -8.34 -9.27
C GLU A 508 -28.52 -8.79 -8.76
N LYS A 509 -29.43 -9.14 -9.69
CA LYS A 509 -30.73 -9.72 -9.37
C LYS A 509 -30.67 -11.17 -8.90
N ARG A 510 -29.59 -11.92 -9.16
CA ARG A 510 -29.38 -13.23 -8.52
C ARG A 510 -28.84 -13.07 -7.11
N SER A 511 -28.00 -12.07 -6.82
CA SER A 511 -27.66 -11.70 -5.44
C SER A 511 -28.91 -11.25 -4.67
N ASP A 512 -29.77 -10.42 -5.26
CA ASP A 512 -31.00 -9.97 -4.60
C ASP A 512 -32.10 -11.04 -4.57
N GLY A 513 -32.18 -11.86 -5.62
CA GLY A 513 -33.13 -12.93 -5.80
C GLY A 513 -32.86 -14.12 -4.89
N LEU A 514 -31.60 -14.54 -4.71
CA LEU A 514 -31.20 -15.58 -3.74
C LEU A 514 -31.49 -15.15 -2.30
N ILE A 515 -31.42 -13.84 -1.99
CA ILE A 515 -31.83 -13.26 -0.69
C ILE A 515 -33.36 -13.32 -0.49
N SER A 516 -34.15 -13.22 -1.57
CA SER A 516 -35.63 -13.28 -1.49
C SER A 516 -36.21 -14.71 -1.58
N ASP A 517 -35.58 -15.61 -2.34
CA ASP A 517 -36.03 -17.00 -2.50
C ASP A 517 -35.62 -17.88 -1.31
N ASP A 518 -34.52 -17.56 -0.60
CA ASP A 518 -34.19 -18.22 0.68
C ASP A 518 -35.13 -17.77 1.82
N LYS A 519 -35.73 -16.56 1.72
CA LYS A 519 -36.85 -16.13 2.58
C LYS A 519 -38.17 -16.85 2.26
N ARG A 520 -38.43 -17.20 1.00
CA ARG A 520 -39.65 -17.93 0.59
C ARG A 520 -39.56 -19.45 0.79
N ARG A 521 -38.39 -20.07 0.56
CA ARG A 521 -38.21 -21.53 0.73
C ARG A 521 -38.15 -21.97 2.19
N ARG A 522 -37.82 -21.10 3.14
CA ARG A 522 -37.89 -21.39 4.59
C ARG A 522 -39.30 -21.32 5.19
N ALA A 523 -40.31 -20.86 4.45
CA ALA A 523 -41.70 -20.80 4.91
C ALA A 523 -42.53 -22.05 4.55
N HIS A 524 -42.12 -22.86 3.57
CA HIS A 524 -42.85 -24.06 3.16
C HIS A 524 -41.89 -25.16 2.69
N HIS A 525 -41.45 -26.03 3.61
CA HIS A 525 -41.41 -27.50 3.46
C HIS A 525 -40.65 -28.10 4.65
N GLY A 526 -41.40 -28.80 5.49
CA GLY A 526 -40.84 -29.78 6.41
C GLY A 526 -40.70 -31.14 5.72
N CYS A 527 -39.78 -31.94 6.25
CA CYS A 527 -39.57 -33.37 6.04
C CYS A 527 -38.53 -33.81 4.99
N SER A 528 -37.92 -34.94 5.36
CA SER A 528 -36.64 -35.53 4.96
C SER A 528 -36.46 -35.88 3.49
N PHE A 529 -35.22 -35.79 2.98
CA PHE A 529 -34.66 -36.87 2.15
C PHE A 529 -33.12 -36.83 2.11
N SER A 530 -32.51 -38.00 2.25
CA SER A 530 -31.10 -38.33 2.05
C SER A 530 -30.76 -38.43 0.56
N GLY A 531 -29.63 -37.89 0.13
CA GLY A 531 -29.14 -38.09 -1.24
C GLY A 531 -27.77 -37.48 -1.49
N SER A 532 -26.81 -38.36 -1.77
CA SER A 532 -25.44 -38.08 -2.23
C SER A 532 -25.38 -37.08 -3.38
N PHE A 533 -24.54 -36.05 -3.29
CA PHE A 533 -24.25 -35.14 -4.39
C PHE A 533 -22.73 -35.02 -4.63
N LEU A 534 -22.28 -35.56 -5.76
CA LEU A 534 -20.94 -35.38 -6.33
C LEU A 534 -20.83 -33.96 -6.91
N GLY A 535 -20.05 -33.10 -6.26
CA GLY A 535 -19.80 -31.73 -6.70
C GLY A 535 -18.83 -31.67 -7.89
N ARG A 536 -19.34 -31.28 -9.07
CA ARG A 536 -18.53 -30.81 -10.20
C ARG A 536 -17.90 -29.45 -9.86
N ARG A 537 -16.57 -29.39 -9.81
CA ARG A 537 -15.81 -28.13 -9.77
C ARG A 537 -15.94 -27.41 -11.12
N HIS A 538 -16.25 -26.11 -11.09
CA HIS A 538 -16.08 -25.20 -12.24
C HIS A 538 -14.91 -24.27 -11.93
N SER A 539 -13.84 -24.34 -12.72
CA SER A 539 -12.80 -23.31 -12.75
C SER A 539 -13.31 -22.11 -13.53
N ARG A 540 -13.36 -20.93 -12.93
CA ARG A 540 -13.59 -19.67 -13.65
C ARG A 540 -12.28 -18.90 -13.77
N SER A 541 -11.77 -18.82 -14.99
CA SER A 541 -10.90 -17.72 -15.42
C SER A 541 -11.64 -16.92 -16.49
N GLU A 542 -11.48 -15.59 -16.43
CA GLU A 542 -11.70 -14.61 -17.52
C GLU A 542 -13.14 -14.41 -18.06
N SER A 543 -13.92 -13.60 -17.33
CA SER A 543 -15.16 -13.02 -17.87
C SER A 543 -15.42 -11.56 -17.47
N ASN A 544 -14.39 -10.70 -17.39
CA ASN A 544 -14.60 -9.25 -17.39
C ASN A 544 -14.09 -8.68 -18.72
N LEU A 545 -15.04 -8.33 -19.59
CA LEU A 545 -14.78 -7.53 -20.77
C LEU A 545 -14.60 -6.09 -20.30
N ASP A 546 -13.37 -5.58 -20.34
CA ASP A 546 -13.06 -4.19 -20.00
C ASP A 546 -13.58 -3.29 -21.12
N LEU A 547 -14.78 -2.71 -20.90
CA LEU A 547 -15.49 -1.89 -21.87
C LEU A 547 -14.75 -0.56 -22.16
N GLU A 548 -13.95 -0.05 -21.21
CA GLU A 548 -13.12 1.14 -21.39
C GLU A 548 -11.90 0.84 -22.26
N ASP A 549 -11.25 -0.32 -22.04
CA ASP A 549 -10.18 -0.81 -22.91
C ASP A 549 -10.70 -1.10 -24.33
N LEU A 550 -11.91 -1.66 -24.46
CA LEU A 550 -12.56 -1.92 -25.74
C LEU A 550 -12.91 -0.62 -26.50
N ALA A 551 -13.45 0.39 -25.80
CA ALA A 551 -13.73 1.72 -26.35
C ALA A 551 -12.44 2.46 -26.75
N SER A 552 -11.34 2.20 -26.05
CA SER A 552 -10.05 2.83 -26.32
C SER A 552 -9.28 2.19 -27.49
N ARG A 553 -9.56 0.91 -27.80
CA ARG A 553 -8.86 0.13 -28.85
C ARG A 553 -9.54 0.14 -30.22
N TYR A 554 -10.83 0.48 -30.31
CA TYR A 554 -11.57 0.48 -31.56
C TYR A 554 -12.38 1.78 -31.69
N ASP A 555 -12.17 2.53 -32.78
CA ASP A 555 -12.83 3.81 -33.08
C ASP A 555 -14.30 3.62 -33.49
N THR A 556 -15.09 3.08 -32.58
CA THR A 556 -16.53 2.87 -32.79
C THR A 556 -17.29 4.07 -32.25
N GLN A 557 -17.58 5.02 -33.14
CA GLN A 557 -18.37 6.23 -32.87
C GLN A 557 -19.67 5.93 -32.08
N VAL A 558 -20.26 4.75 -32.32
CA VAL A 558 -21.47 4.24 -31.64
C VAL A 558 -21.27 4.03 -30.13
N LEU A 559 -20.12 3.51 -29.69
CA LEU A 559 -19.87 3.22 -28.26
C LEU A 559 -19.61 4.52 -27.48
N ARG A 560 -19.04 5.52 -28.16
CA ARG A 560 -18.76 6.85 -27.60
C ARG A 560 -20.02 7.68 -27.40
N GLU A 561 -20.95 7.65 -28.34
CA GLU A 561 -22.24 8.36 -28.24
C GLU A 561 -23.09 7.81 -27.08
N TYR A 562 -23.07 6.49 -26.85
CA TYR A 562 -23.79 5.86 -25.74
C TYR A 562 -23.24 6.20 -24.34
N LEU A 563 -21.92 6.37 -24.20
CA LEU A 563 -21.29 6.75 -22.91
C LEU A 563 -21.54 8.21 -22.53
N LEU A 564 -21.67 9.10 -23.53
CA LEU A 564 -21.96 10.52 -23.31
C LEU A 564 -23.38 10.76 -22.77
N GLU A 565 -24.35 9.92 -23.15
CA GLU A 565 -25.73 10.00 -22.63
C GLU A 565 -25.86 9.58 -21.15
N GLN A 566 -24.87 8.86 -20.59
CA GLN A 566 -24.88 8.38 -19.20
C GLN A 566 -24.30 9.39 -18.20
N GLU A 567 -23.35 10.24 -18.60
CA GLU A 567 -22.71 11.21 -17.70
C GLU A 567 -23.67 12.28 -17.16
N GLU A 568 -24.71 12.63 -17.94
CA GLU A 568 -25.72 13.62 -17.55
C GLU A 568 -26.56 13.21 -16.32
N GLY A 569 -26.61 11.92 -15.97
CA GLY A 569 -27.37 11.41 -14.82
C GLY A 569 -26.65 11.50 -13.47
N SER A 570 -25.32 11.57 -13.44
CA SER A 570 -24.49 11.46 -12.22
C SER A 570 -24.34 12.78 -11.42
N THR A 571 -24.86 13.87 -11.97
CA THR A 571 -24.58 15.25 -11.56
C THR A 571 -25.20 15.67 -10.22
N ARG A 572 -26.15 14.91 -9.67
CA ARG A 572 -26.86 15.27 -8.43
C ARG A 572 -26.18 14.85 -7.13
N GLN A 573 -25.33 13.81 -7.17
CA GLN A 573 -24.69 13.28 -5.96
C GLN A 573 -23.45 14.07 -5.54
N ARG A 574 -22.83 14.79 -6.49
CA ARG A 574 -21.60 15.57 -6.28
C ARG A 574 -21.82 16.93 -5.58
N GLN A 575 -23.03 17.49 -5.67
CA GLN A 575 -23.34 18.80 -5.07
C GLN A 575 -23.33 18.81 -3.53
N ALA A 576 -23.34 17.64 -2.88
CA ALA A 576 -23.26 17.54 -1.42
C ALA A 576 -21.80 17.50 -0.89
N GLU A 577 -20.85 17.01 -1.68
CA GLU A 577 -19.42 16.94 -1.32
C GLU A 577 -18.74 18.31 -1.42
N ASP A 578 -19.21 19.17 -2.33
CA ASP A 578 -18.66 20.51 -2.57
C ASP A 578 -18.89 21.50 -1.40
N ALA A 579 -19.87 21.23 -0.52
CA ALA A 579 -20.16 22.09 0.64
C ALA A 579 -19.16 21.91 1.79
N GLU A 580 -18.50 20.74 1.89
CA GLU A 580 -17.56 20.41 2.98
C GLU A 580 -16.13 20.93 2.68
N GLN A 581 -15.80 21.15 1.41
CA GLN A 581 -14.46 21.58 0.97
C GLN A 581 -14.20 23.10 1.05
N ALA A 582 -15.20 23.91 1.44
CA ALA A 582 -15.13 25.37 1.41
C ALA A 582 -14.34 26.04 2.56
N THR A 583 -13.71 25.27 3.47
CA THR A 583 -13.04 25.81 4.67
C THR A 583 -11.50 25.67 4.69
N LEU A 584 -10.88 25.10 3.64
CA LEU A 584 -9.42 25.01 3.54
C LEU A 584 -8.82 26.33 3.00
N PRO A 585 -7.72 26.84 3.57
CA PRO A 585 -7.06 28.05 3.07
C PRO A 585 -6.65 27.88 1.60
N ASP A 586 -7.02 28.88 0.79
CA ASP A 586 -6.90 28.88 -0.67
C ASP A 586 -5.42 28.77 -1.08
N VAL A 587 -4.96 27.55 -1.41
CA VAL A 587 -3.59 27.33 -1.91
C VAL A 587 -3.44 28.13 -3.19
N CYS A 588 -2.56 29.14 -3.16
CA CYS A 588 -2.31 30.01 -4.29
C CYS A 588 -1.73 29.20 -5.46
N ASP A 589 -2.52 29.01 -6.51
CA ASP A 589 -2.03 28.36 -7.72
C ASP A 589 -0.92 29.21 -8.36
N LEU A 590 0.22 28.58 -8.67
CA LEU A 590 1.33 29.25 -9.31
C LEU A 590 0.89 29.69 -10.72
N ARG A 591 0.70 31.01 -10.91
CA ARG A 591 0.27 31.56 -12.21
C ARG A 591 1.11 30.99 -13.36
N GLN A 592 0.47 30.56 -14.44
CA GLN A 592 1.13 29.93 -15.58
C GLN A 592 2.31 30.75 -16.14
N ARG A 593 2.20 32.09 -16.11
CA ARG A 593 3.30 33.00 -16.51
C ARG A 593 4.52 32.88 -15.60
N CYS A 594 4.33 32.75 -14.29
CA CYS A 594 5.40 32.53 -13.32
C CYS A 594 6.06 31.16 -13.53
N PHE A 595 5.24 30.12 -13.72
CA PHE A 595 5.75 28.78 -14.04
C PHE A 595 6.62 28.76 -15.31
N ARG A 596 6.19 29.43 -16.40
CA ARG A 596 7.01 29.54 -17.61
C ARG A 596 8.36 30.21 -17.36
N ARG A 597 8.41 31.26 -16.53
CA ARG A 597 9.65 31.97 -16.17
C ARG A 597 10.56 31.10 -15.31
N ILE A 598 10.02 30.43 -14.29
CA ILE A 598 10.77 29.47 -13.46
C ILE A 598 11.35 28.37 -14.34
N ARG A 599 10.55 27.80 -15.24
CA ARG A 599 11.02 26.76 -16.16
C ARG A 599 12.20 27.23 -17.02
N VAL A 600 12.14 28.44 -17.59
CA VAL A 600 13.26 29.00 -18.36
C VAL A 600 14.50 29.19 -17.49
N LEU A 601 14.32 29.74 -16.28
CA LEU A 601 15.41 29.91 -15.32
C LEU A 601 16.08 28.57 -15.00
N LEU A 602 15.29 27.55 -14.70
CA LEU A 602 15.73 26.20 -14.37
C LEU A 602 16.51 25.53 -15.53
N VAL A 603 16.03 25.69 -16.77
CA VAL A 603 16.72 25.19 -17.98
C VAL A 603 18.05 25.89 -18.20
N VAL A 604 18.06 27.22 -18.14
CA VAL A 604 19.29 28.02 -18.35
C VAL A 604 20.31 27.71 -17.25
N ASN A 605 19.85 27.59 -16.00
CA ASN A 605 20.69 27.25 -14.87
C ASN A 605 21.37 25.88 -15.07
N PHE A 606 20.59 24.86 -15.44
CA PHE A 606 21.10 23.53 -15.72
C PHE A 606 22.16 23.54 -16.84
N LEU A 607 21.85 24.13 -18.00
CA LEU A 607 22.78 24.16 -19.14
C LEU A 607 24.06 24.94 -18.82
N ALA A 608 23.94 26.09 -18.18
CA ALA A 608 25.08 26.92 -17.79
C ALA A 608 25.98 26.22 -16.79
N TYR A 609 25.39 25.54 -15.78
CA TYR A 609 26.14 24.80 -14.77
C TYR A 609 26.98 23.69 -15.38
N TRP A 610 26.34 22.77 -16.11
CA TRP A 610 27.00 21.58 -16.64
C TRP A 610 28.00 21.88 -17.75
N SER A 611 27.73 22.93 -18.55
CA SER A 611 28.66 23.40 -19.57
C SER A 611 29.91 24.01 -18.93
N THR A 612 29.76 24.79 -17.86
CA THR A 612 30.89 25.35 -17.11
C THR A 612 31.67 24.27 -16.38
N LEU A 613 31.00 23.34 -15.71
CA LEU A 613 31.64 22.20 -15.03
C LEU A 613 32.52 21.41 -16.01
N SER A 614 31.98 21.10 -17.19
CA SER A 614 32.69 20.38 -18.25
C SER A 614 33.87 21.17 -18.79
N TYR A 615 33.67 22.46 -19.09
CA TYR A 615 34.73 23.35 -19.58
C TYR A 615 35.86 23.51 -18.56
N CYS A 616 35.53 23.80 -17.30
CA CYS A 616 36.50 23.99 -16.22
C CYS A 616 37.30 22.72 -15.94
N GLY A 617 36.64 21.56 -15.91
CA GLY A 617 37.30 20.25 -15.78
C GLY A 617 38.28 19.98 -16.92
N TYR A 618 37.87 20.26 -18.18
CA TYR A 618 38.72 20.06 -19.36
C TYR A 618 39.90 21.05 -19.43
N ALA A 619 39.65 22.35 -19.22
CA ALA A 619 40.67 23.37 -19.24
C ALA A 619 41.72 23.14 -18.14
N TYR A 620 41.27 22.74 -16.94
CA TYR A 620 42.20 22.41 -15.87
C TYR A 620 42.95 21.11 -16.13
N TYR A 621 42.32 20.12 -16.78
CA TYR A 621 43.01 18.91 -17.22
C TYR A 621 44.22 19.22 -18.13
N LEU A 622 44.04 20.07 -19.14
CA LEU A 622 45.15 20.50 -20.00
C LEU A 622 46.28 21.16 -19.19
N ARG A 623 45.92 22.00 -18.22
CA ARG A 623 46.89 22.67 -17.37
C ARG A 623 47.66 21.71 -16.45
N VAL A 624 47.00 20.69 -15.93
CA VAL A 624 47.63 19.64 -15.11
C VAL A 624 48.59 18.77 -15.93
N GLU A 625 48.26 18.50 -17.20
CA GLU A 625 49.18 17.81 -18.12
C GLU A 625 50.47 18.63 -18.35
N GLU A 626 50.36 19.95 -18.48
CA GLU A 626 51.52 20.85 -18.66
C GLU A 626 52.35 21.04 -17.39
N ALA A 627 51.70 21.36 -16.27
CA ALA A 627 52.37 21.85 -15.04
C ALA A 627 52.44 20.79 -13.92
N GLY A 628 51.94 19.58 -14.16
CA GLY A 628 51.93 18.48 -13.20
C GLY A 628 51.01 18.73 -12.00
N THR A 629 51.27 18.03 -10.90
CA THR A 629 50.43 18.06 -9.68
C THR A 629 50.48 19.38 -8.90
N LYS A 630 51.37 20.30 -9.28
CA LYS A 630 51.45 21.66 -8.72
C LYS A 630 50.65 22.69 -9.53
N ALA A 631 50.00 22.26 -10.61
CA ALA A 631 49.16 23.12 -11.42
C ALA A 631 48.07 23.77 -10.56
N LEU A 632 47.93 25.09 -10.67
CA LEU A 632 46.77 25.83 -10.20
C LEU A 632 45.78 26.01 -11.36
N PRO A 633 44.47 26.10 -11.09
CA PRO A 633 43.49 26.34 -12.12
C PRO A 633 43.82 27.66 -12.84
N PRO A 634 43.72 27.69 -14.18
CA PRO A 634 43.85 28.94 -14.94
C PRO A 634 42.94 30.04 -14.38
N MET A 635 43.40 31.29 -14.41
CA MET A 635 42.68 32.41 -13.79
C MET A 635 41.29 32.62 -14.42
N ASP A 636 41.19 32.42 -15.73
CA ASP A 636 39.93 32.40 -16.49
C ASP A 636 38.98 31.29 -16.03
N VAL A 637 39.47 30.09 -15.74
CA VAL A 637 38.68 29.00 -15.15
C VAL A 637 38.15 29.40 -13.77
N ALA A 638 39.00 29.95 -12.90
CA ALA A 638 38.58 30.41 -11.57
C ALA A 638 37.53 31.53 -11.66
N LEU A 639 37.76 32.52 -12.53
CA LEU A 639 36.81 33.62 -12.76
C LEU A 639 35.48 33.12 -13.34
N ALA A 640 35.50 32.17 -14.26
CA ALA A 640 34.28 31.54 -14.81
C ALA A 640 33.48 30.81 -13.73
N CYS A 641 34.15 30.06 -12.86
CA CYS A 641 33.52 29.39 -11.72
C CYS A 641 32.84 30.39 -10.77
N VAL A 642 33.56 31.45 -10.36
CA VAL A 642 33.05 32.49 -9.46
C VAL A 642 31.87 33.24 -10.10
N PHE A 643 32.01 33.62 -11.36
CA PHE A 643 30.97 34.33 -12.10
C PHE A 643 29.69 33.49 -12.23
N LEU A 644 29.82 32.20 -12.59
CA LEU A 644 28.68 31.30 -12.71
C LEU A 644 27.98 31.13 -11.35
N LEU A 645 28.71 30.71 -10.31
CA LEU A 645 28.11 30.45 -8.99
C LEU A 645 27.46 31.71 -8.42
N GLY A 646 28.12 32.87 -8.55
CA GLY A 646 27.57 34.17 -8.14
C GLY A 646 26.31 34.53 -8.91
N THR A 647 26.28 34.32 -10.23
CA THR A 647 25.11 34.60 -11.07
C THR A 647 23.95 33.69 -10.68
N GLN A 648 24.18 32.39 -10.53
CA GLN A 648 23.12 31.44 -10.19
C GLN A 648 22.56 31.69 -8.78
N ALA A 649 23.41 31.95 -7.80
CA ALA A 649 23.00 32.29 -6.44
C ALA A 649 22.17 33.59 -6.40
N THR A 650 22.55 34.58 -7.23
CA THR A 650 21.79 35.83 -7.39
C THR A 650 20.43 35.60 -8.05
N LEU A 651 20.38 34.78 -9.10
CA LEU A 651 19.13 34.46 -9.80
C LEU A 651 18.17 33.66 -8.94
N GLU A 652 18.68 32.73 -8.13
CA GLU A 652 17.90 31.97 -7.16
C GLU A 652 17.26 32.88 -6.11
N LEU A 653 18.06 33.77 -5.51
CA LEU A 653 17.58 34.75 -4.55
C LEU A 653 16.53 35.68 -5.18
N ALA A 654 16.78 36.18 -6.40
CA ALA A 654 15.83 37.02 -7.12
C ALA A 654 14.51 36.30 -7.39
N ALA A 655 14.55 35.03 -7.82
CA ALA A 655 13.36 34.22 -8.04
C ALA A 655 12.57 33.99 -6.74
N ALA A 656 13.24 33.66 -5.64
CA ALA A 656 12.64 33.49 -4.32
C ALA A 656 11.97 34.79 -3.83
N VAL A 657 12.62 35.94 -3.99
CA VAL A 657 12.07 37.27 -3.67
C VAL A 657 10.81 37.53 -4.50
N CYS A 658 10.85 37.24 -5.80
CA CYS A 658 9.71 37.50 -6.69
C CYS A 658 8.49 36.61 -6.38
N LEU A 659 8.72 35.36 -5.94
CA LEU A 659 7.65 34.43 -5.59
C LEU A 659 7.04 34.71 -4.20
N THR A 660 7.80 35.31 -3.29
CA THR A 660 7.29 35.68 -1.96
C THR A 660 6.51 37.00 -1.94
N GLN A 661 6.70 37.88 -2.93
CA GLN A 661 6.02 39.18 -3.01
C GLN A 661 4.47 39.12 -3.07
N PRO A 662 3.83 38.28 -3.90
CA PRO A 662 2.37 38.25 -4.02
C PRO A 662 1.67 37.80 -2.73
N VAL A 663 2.32 36.92 -1.96
CA VAL A 663 1.80 36.39 -0.69
C VAL A 663 1.77 37.47 0.40
N ARG A 664 2.70 38.44 0.35
CA ARG A 664 2.80 39.53 1.34
C ARG A 664 1.69 40.57 1.28
N GLN A 665 0.95 40.67 0.17
CA GLN A 665 -0.08 41.70 0.01
C GLN A 665 -1.41 41.35 0.71
N GLY A 666 -1.62 40.10 1.16
CA GLY A 666 -2.87 39.66 1.78
C GLY A 666 -2.94 39.85 3.30
N ASP A 667 -1.88 39.49 4.04
CA ASP A 667 -2.03 39.18 5.48
C ASP A 667 -1.36 40.15 6.47
N GLY A 668 -0.74 41.23 6.02
CA GLY A 668 -0.12 42.24 6.92
C GLY A 668 1.06 41.75 7.79
N ARG A 669 1.27 40.43 7.91
CA ARG A 669 2.39 39.78 8.61
C ARG A 669 3.51 39.46 7.63
N SER A 670 4.28 40.48 7.29
CA SER A 670 5.50 40.28 6.52
C SER A 670 6.62 39.77 7.43
N ASN A 671 6.77 38.45 7.58
CA ASN A 671 8.06 37.94 8.01
C ASN A 671 9.06 38.15 6.85
N PRO A 672 10.17 38.90 7.06
CA PRO A 672 11.28 38.93 6.12
C PRO A 672 11.86 37.51 5.95
N PHE A 673 12.71 37.32 4.93
CA PHE A 673 13.46 36.06 4.77
C PHE A 673 14.01 35.62 6.12
N SER A 674 13.66 34.40 6.51
CA SER A 674 14.14 33.81 7.75
C SER A 674 15.64 33.54 7.65
N SER A 675 16.31 33.41 8.80
CA SER A 675 17.69 32.92 8.83
C SER A 675 17.83 31.54 8.16
N TRP A 676 16.75 30.74 8.14
CA TRP A 676 16.70 29.45 7.47
C TRP A 676 16.74 29.57 5.95
N ASP A 677 16.07 30.56 5.38
CA ASP A 677 16.13 30.82 3.94
C ASP A 677 17.56 31.15 3.50
N PHE A 678 18.29 31.91 4.33
CA PHE A 678 19.70 32.19 4.09
C PHE A 678 20.59 30.95 4.22
N LEU A 679 20.33 30.09 5.21
CA LEU A 679 21.05 28.82 5.36
C LEU A 679 20.76 27.85 4.21
N ALA A 680 19.52 27.77 3.72
CA ALA A 680 19.16 26.99 2.55
C ALA A 680 19.92 27.49 1.31
N TRP A 681 19.94 28.81 1.09
CA TRP A 681 20.71 29.43 0.02
C TRP A 681 22.21 29.11 0.11
N LEU A 682 22.80 29.22 1.31
CA LEU A 682 24.20 28.92 1.53
C LEU A 682 24.52 27.43 1.29
N ALA A 683 23.66 26.52 1.75
CA ALA A 683 23.79 25.08 1.54
C ALA A 683 23.70 24.71 0.05
N GLY A 684 22.78 25.32 -0.70
CA GLY A 684 22.67 25.14 -2.16
C GLY A 684 23.87 25.69 -2.93
N ALA A 685 24.43 26.83 -2.50
CA ALA A 685 25.66 27.38 -3.08
C ALA A 685 26.89 26.50 -2.75
N GLY A 686 26.98 25.99 -1.52
CA GLY A 686 28.03 25.09 -1.06
C GLY A 686 28.04 23.76 -1.82
N ALA A 687 26.85 23.17 -2.05
CA ALA A 687 26.69 21.93 -2.82
C ALA A 687 27.30 22.04 -4.23
N ARG A 688 26.93 23.12 -4.96
CA ARG A 688 27.44 23.40 -6.30
C ARG A 688 28.93 23.70 -6.31
N CYS A 689 29.42 24.42 -5.30
CA CYS A 689 30.85 24.69 -5.16
C CYS A 689 31.65 23.40 -4.93
N SER A 690 31.17 22.50 -4.07
CA SER A 690 31.81 21.20 -3.80
C SER A 690 31.93 20.37 -5.07
N MET A 691 30.84 20.18 -5.81
CA MET A 691 30.84 19.41 -7.08
C MET A 691 31.81 19.97 -8.12
N LEU A 692 31.89 21.30 -8.23
CA LEU A 692 32.81 21.97 -9.15
C LEU A 692 34.27 21.73 -8.76
N LEU A 693 34.57 21.83 -7.47
CA LEU A 693 35.90 21.55 -6.94
C LEU A 693 36.26 20.06 -7.04
N ASP A 694 35.30 19.15 -6.91
CA ASP A 694 35.48 17.71 -7.15
C ASP A 694 35.90 17.44 -8.59
N ALA A 695 35.18 18.00 -9.56
CA ALA A 695 35.52 17.87 -10.98
C ALA A 695 36.92 18.43 -11.29
N LEU A 696 37.31 19.54 -10.65
CA LEU A 696 38.65 20.10 -10.77
C LEU A 696 39.72 19.23 -10.07
N CYS A 697 39.38 18.46 -9.03
CA CYS A 697 40.35 17.57 -8.39
C CYS A 697 40.67 16.31 -9.23
N LEU A 698 39.75 15.88 -10.10
CA LEU A 698 39.93 14.65 -10.90
C LEU A 698 41.21 14.65 -11.76
N PRO A 699 41.56 15.71 -12.51
CA PRO A 699 42.83 15.76 -13.24
C PRO A 699 44.07 15.65 -12.35
N LEU A 700 44.07 16.29 -11.18
CA LEU A 700 45.17 16.21 -10.21
C LEU A 700 45.33 14.79 -9.69
N MET A 701 44.21 14.15 -9.34
CA MET A 701 44.19 12.75 -8.90
C MET A 701 44.70 11.82 -10.00
N LYS A 702 44.27 12.02 -11.25
CA LYS A 702 44.76 11.24 -12.41
C LYS A 702 46.28 11.28 -12.53
N ARG A 703 46.87 12.46 -12.29
CA ARG A 703 48.32 12.65 -12.39
C ARG A 703 49.09 12.12 -11.19
N GLY A 704 48.53 12.22 -9.98
CA GLY A 704 49.20 11.81 -8.73
C GLY A 704 49.03 10.33 -8.38
N SER A 705 47.83 9.75 -8.55
CA SER A 705 47.52 8.37 -8.20
C SER A 705 46.36 7.80 -9.03
N SER A 706 46.67 6.83 -9.91
CA SER A 706 45.66 6.17 -10.75
C SER A 706 44.55 5.49 -9.95
N LEU A 707 44.87 4.97 -8.76
CA LEU A 707 43.88 4.33 -7.88
C LEU A 707 42.91 5.37 -7.31
N LEU A 708 43.42 6.47 -6.73
CA LEU A 708 42.59 7.53 -6.18
C LEU A 708 41.75 8.19 -7.28
N PHE A 709 42.31 8.35 -8.47
CA PHE A 709 41.55 8.81 -9.64
C PHE A 709 40.42 7.86 -10.00
N LEU A 710 40.67 6.56 -10.12
CA LEU A 710 39.63 5.60 -10.48
C LEU A 710 38.49 5.63 -9.46
N LEU A 711 38.83 5.61 -8.16
CA LEU A 711 37.84 5.68 -7.09
C LEU A 711 37.06 7.00 -7.13
N SER A 712 37.75 8.14 -7.22
CA SER A 712 37.09 9.45 -7.22
C SER A 712 36.24 9.66 -8.47
N ALA A 713 36.74 9.26 -9.65
CA ALA A 713 36.01 9.35 -10.91
C ALA A 713 34.80 8.40 -10.92
N SER A 714 34.91 7.19 -10.38
CA SER A 714 33.78 6.26 -10.26
C SER A 714 32.72 6.79 -9.29
N THR A 715 33.13 7.29 -8.12
CA THR A 715 32.21 7.92 -7.16
C THR A 715 31.53 9.14 -7.77
N PHE A 716 32.28 10.01 -8.45
CA PHE A 716 31.73 11.18 -9.14
C PHE A 716 30.77 10.77 -10.27
N ALA A 717 31.16 9.84 -11.14
CA ALA A 717 30.30 9.38 -12.23
C ALA A 717 29.01 8.72 -11.72
N PHE A 718 29.09 7.93 -10.64
CA PHE A 718 27.94 7.26 -10.06
C PHE A 718 27.05 8.25 -9.30
N ALA A 719 27.58 8.94 -8.29
CA ALA A 719 26.80 9.86 -7.45
C ALA A 719 26.31 11.07 -8.27
N ILE A 720 27.22 11.75 -8.97
CA ILE A 720 26.89 12.98 -9.70
C ILE A 720 26.36 12.70 -11.10
N GLY A 721 26.95 11.77 -11.85
CA GLY A 721 26.48 11.47 -13.20
C GLY A 721 25.13 10.76 -13.22
N VAL A 722 24.94 9.72 -12.41
CA VAL A 722 23.69 8.94 -12.41
C VAL A 722 22.62 9.60 -11.53
N PHE A 723 22.91 9.89 -10.27
CA PHE A 723 21.86 10.35 -9.35
C PHE A 723 21.53 11.84 -9.46
N VAL A 724 22.50 12.68 -9.84
CA VAL A 724 22.26 14.13 -9.96
C VAL A 724 21.94 14.49 -11.41
N PHE A 725 22.88 14.31 -12.34
CA PHE A 725 22.71 14.73 -13.74
C PHE A 725 21.56 14.01 -14.43
N ALA A 726 21.48 12.67 -14.40
CA ALA A 726 20.42 11.95 -15.12
C ALA A 726 19.03 12.24 -14.55
N VAL A 727 18.92 12.42 -13.22
CA VAL A 727 17.66 12.81 -12.57
C VAL A 727 17.30 14.25 -12.94
N GLN A 728 18.23 15.21 -12.86
CA GLN A 728 18.01 16.58 -13.31
C GLN A 728 17.58 16.61 -14.77
N LEU A 729 18.28 15.91 -15.66
CA LEU A 729 17.97 15.85 -17.09
C LEU A 729 16.58 15.24 -17.35
N ARG A 730 16.21 14.19 -16.63
CA ARG A 730 14.87 13.60 -16.71
C ARG A 730 13.79 14.58 -16.24
N LEU A 731 13.99 15.21 -15.08
CA LEU A 731 13.05 16.20 -14.57
C LEU A 731 12.95 17.41 -15.51
N LEU A 732 14.04 17.77 -16.21
CA LEU A 732 14.05 18.79 -17.25
C LEU A 732 13.08 18.41 -18.37
N PHE A 733 13.19 17.19 -18.90
CA PHE A 733 12.27 16.67 -19.91
C PHE A 733 10.83 16.61 -19.39
N GLY A 734 10.64 16.17 -18.14
CA GLY A 734 9.33 16.11 -17.48
C GLY A 734 8.62 17.46 -17.34
N MET A 735 9.36 18.58 -17.34
CA MET A 735 8.79 19.95 -17.38
C MET A 735 8.26 20.36 -18.77
N PHE A 736 8.65 19.66 -19.83
CA PHE A 736 8.16 19.86 -21.19
C PHE A 736 7.12 18.82 -21.61
N CYS A 737 7.07 17.67 -20.92
CA CYS A 737 6.09 16.62 -21.16
C CYS A 737 4.86 16.79 -20.27
N SER A 738 3.72 17.18 -20.85
CA SER A 738 2.43 17.27 -20.15
C SER A 738 1.93 15.91 -19.64
N ARG A 739 2.38 14.81 -20.26
CA ARG A 739 2.01 13.42 -19.93
C ARG A 739 3.03 12.68 -19.05
N ASP A 740 4.13 13.34 -18.66
CA ASP A 740 5.07 12.69 -17.76
C ASP A 740 4.49 12.69 -16.35
N HIS A 741 3.97 11.52 -15.94
CA HIS A 741 3.41 11.27 -14.61
C HIS A 741 4.48 10.95 -13.57
N PHE A 742 5.77 11.05 -13.92
CA PHE A 742 6.85 10.88 -12.97
C PHE A 742 6.84 12.02 -11.94
N SER A 743 6.22 11.74 -10.80
CA SER A 743 6.46 12.45 -9.53
C SER A 743 7.13 11.47 -8.58
N TYR A 744 8.12 11.94 -7.82
CA TYR A 744 8.74 11.17 -6.73
C TYR A 744 7.72 10.71 -5.68
N ASP A 745 6.54 11.31 -5.65
CA ASP A 745 5.43 10.95 -4.77
C ASP A 745 4.77 9.62 -5.13
N LYS A 746 5.02 9.07 -6.33
CA LYS A 746 4.50 7.78 -6.80
C LYS A 746 5.59 6.92 -7.47
N PRO A 747 6.63 6.51 -6.73
CA PRO A 747 7.71 5.70 -7.28
C PRO A 747 7.23 4.31 -7.71
N ASP A 748 6.07 3.87 -7.22
CA ASP A 748 5.42 2.61 -7.57
C ASP A 748 4.93 2.54 -9.02
N LEU A 749 4.62 3.69 -9.64
CA LEU A 749 4.30 3.77 -11.07
C LEU A 749 5.51 3.47 -11.97
N PHE A 750 6.73 3.55 -11.44
CA PHE A 750 7.96 3.21 -12.17
C PHE A 750 8.19 1.69 -12.23
N PHE A 751 7.83 0.96 -11.18
CA PHE A 751 8.06 -0.50 -11.09
C PHE A 751 6.87 -1.34 -11.57
N LYS A 752 5.66 -0.77 -11.60
CA LYS A 752 4.51 -1.37 -12.26
C LYS A 752 4.60 -1.13 -13.77
N GLY A 753 5.34 -1.99 -14.47
CA GLY A 753 5.39 -1.98 -15.93
C GLY A 753 3.98 -2.00 -16.52
N ARG A 754 3.54 -0.88 -17.10
CA ARG A 754 2.43 -0.86 -18.05
C ARG A 754 2.99 -1.19 -19.43
N ASP A 755 2.31 -2.12 -20.11
CA ASP A 755 2.66 -2.59 -21.44
C ASP A 755 2.90 -1.43 -22.42
N SER A 756 4.08 -1.43 -23.03
CA SER A 756 4.61 -0.40 -23.92
C SER A 756 4.06 -0.46 -25.36
N SER A 757 2.98 -1.21 -25.62
CA SER A 757 2.45 -1.44 -26.98
C SER A 757 1.52 -0.36 -27.50
N GLY A 758 1.11 0.63 -26.69
CA GLY A 758 0.17 1.69 -27.11
C GLY A 758 0.78 3.06 -27.47
N MET A 759 2.11 3.19 -27.65
CA MET A 759 2.79 4.51 -27.68
C MET A 759 3.41 4.95 -29.01
N MET A 760 3.05 4.38 -30.17
CA MET A 760 3.46 4.92 -31.47
C MET A 760 2.23 5.20 -32.35
N GLU A 761 2.12 6.48 -32.77
CA GLU A 761 1.15 7.13 -33.69
C GLU A 761 0.19 8.09 -32.95
N GLY A 762 0.11 9.41 -33.19
CA GLY A 762 0.72 10.29 -34.18
C GLY A 762 -0.37 11.14 -34.84
N THR A 763 -0.54 12.42 -34.44
CA THR A 763 -0.89 13.50 -35.39
C THR A 763 -0.61 14.91 -34.82
N PRO A 764 -0.10 15.85 -35.64
CA PRO A 764 0.45 17.13 -35.22
C PRO A 764 -0.54 18.30 -35.29
N ILE A 765 -0.20 19.36 -34.56
CA ILE A 765 -0.89 20.66 -34.50
C ILE A 765 -0.78 21.37 -35.85
N ALA A 766 -1.92 21.65 -36.50
CA ALA A 766 -2.06 22.62 -37.58
C ALA A 766 -3.14 23.66 -37.22
N ALA A 767 -2.86 24.91 -37.61
CA ALA A 767 -3.52 26.14 -37.18
C ALA A 767 -4.93 26.35 -37.74
N ARG A 768 -5.77 27.08 -36.99
CA ARG A 768 -6.89 27.90 -37.52
C ARG A 768 -7.02 29.22 -36.74
N PRO A 769 -7.10 30.40 -37.40
CA PRO A 769 -7.36 31.70 -36.78
C PRO A 769 -8.87 32.05 -36.77
N PRO A 770 -9.29 33.17 -36.15
CA PRO A 770 -10.54 33.28 -35.39
C PRO A 770 -11.69 33.92 -36.18
N ALA A 771 -12.93 33.53 -35.87
CA ALA A 771 -14.13 34.31 -36.17
C ALA A 771 -15.31 33.81 -35.32
N HIS A 772 -15.57 34.46 -34.19
CA HIS A 772 -16.79 35.25 -33.92
C HIS A 772 -16.97 35.46 -32.41
N ARG A 773 -17.46 36.66 -32.13
CA ARG A 773 -17.66 37.35 -30.86
C ARG A 773 -19.17 37.37 -30.59
N GLU A 774 -19.54 37.57 -29.32
CA GLU A 774 -20.88 37.59 -28.68
C GLU A 774 -21.12 36.31 -27.87
N GLU A 775 -21.48 36.31 -26.59
CA GLU A 775 -21.81 37.36 -25.62
C GLU A 775 -21.67 36.75 -24.20
N GLU A 776 -21.64 37.60 -23.18
CA GLU A 776 -21.42 37.30 -21.76
C GLU A 776 -22.32 36.20 -21.18
N ASP A 777 -21.71 35.18 -20.56
CA ASP A 777 -22.30 34.58 -19.36
C ASP A 777 -21.19 34.18 -18.36
N THR A 778 -21.08 34.96 -17.30
CA THR A 778 -20.15 34.75 -16.18
C THR A 778 -20.75 33.75 -15.21
N SER A 779 -20.63 32.46 -15.49
CA SER A 779 -20.89 31.38 -14.50
C SER A 779 -19.90 30.20 -14.60
N ASP A 780 -18.73 30.44 -15.21
CA ASP A 780 -17.58 29.53 -15.14
C ASP A 780 -16.73 29.86 -13.91
N LEU A 781 -16.68 28.94 -12.93
CA LEU A 781 -15.64 28.71 -11.90
C LEU A 781 -16.37 28.05 -10.71
N ARG A 782 -16.26 26.75 -10.45
CA ARG A 782 -15.05 26.10 -9.93
C ARG A 782 -15.15 24.59 -10.19
N LEU A 783 -14.62 24.13 -11.32
CA LEU A 783 -14.22 22.73 -11.47
C LEU A 783 -13.13 22.42 -10.42
N GLY A 784 -13.27 21.27 -9.74
CA GLY A 784 -12.28 20.75 -8.80
C GLY A 784 -10.86 20.90 -9.34
N ARG A 785 -10.08 21.77 -8.69
CA ARG A 785 -8.72 22.08 -9.13
C ARG A 785 -7.88 20.82 -8.99
N ALA A 786 -7.51 20.23 -10.12
CA ALA A 786 -6.47 19.21 -10.18
C ALA A 786 -5.23 19.71 -9.43
N MET A 787 -4.58 18.84 -8.65
CA MET A 787 -3.33 19.19 -7.96
C MET A 787 -2.36 19.88 -8.94
N PRO A 788 -1.61 20.90 -8.50
CA PRO A 788 -0.71 21.62 -9.39
C PRO A 788 0.56 20.78 -9.65
N VAL A 789 0.42 19.75 -10.49
CA VAL A 789 1.49 18.83 -10.91
C VAL A 789 2.73 19.61 -11.39
N ASN A 790 2.53 20.75 -12.03
CA ASN A 790 3.60 21.62 -12.51
C ASN A 790 4.41 22.24 -11.35
N THR A 791 3.76 22.63 -10.26
CA THR A 791 4.45 23.19 -9.08
C THR A 791 5.28 22.11 -8.39
N ILE A 792 4.74 20.89 -8.25
CA ILE A 792 5.49 19.74 -7.71
C ILE A 792 6.73 19.47 -8.56
N LYS A 793 6.57 19.44 -9.90
CA LYS A 793 7.69 19.28 -10.84
C LYS A 793 8.74 20.38 -10.69
N ALA A 794 8.33 21.65 -10.57
CA ALA A 794 9.25 22.77 -10.38
C ALA A 794 10.00 22.68 -9.04
N ALA A 795 9.30 22.32 -7.96
CA ALA A 795 9.91 22.14 -6.64
C ALA A 795 10.94 21.00 -6.66
N ASN A 796 10.56 19.83 -7.17
CA ASN A 796 11.47 18.70 -7.32
C ASN A 796 12.69 19.09 -8.16
N PHE A 797 12.49 19.74 -9.30
CA PHE A 797 13.60 20.20 -10.15
C PHE A 797 14.52 21.20 -9.43
N ALA A 798 13.95 22.16 -8.69
CA ALA A 798 14.73 23.12 -7.91
C ALA A 798 15.60 22.42 -6.84
N HIS A 799 15.04 21.46 -6.11
CA HIS A 799 15.78 20.65 -5.13
C HIS A 799 16.97 19.93 -5.78
N PHE A 800 16.72 19.21 -6.87
CA PHE A 800 17.77 18.45 -7.55
C PHE A 800 18.84 19.34 -8.21
N ASN A 801 18.55 20.61 -8.50
CA ASN A 801 19.54 21.58 -9.01
C ASN A 801 20.28 22.34 -7.90
N ASP A 802 20.15 21.90 -6.65
CA ASP A 802 20.71 22.58 -5.48
C ASP A 802 20.26 24.05 -5.37
N LEU A 803 19.05 24.35 -5.88
CA LEU A 803 18.37 25.63 -5.71
C LEU A 803 17.49 25.55 -4.45
N ALA A 804 18.13 25.27 -3.32
CA ALA A 804 17.48 24.95 -2.05
C ALA A 804 16.55 26.07 -1.55
N LEU A 805 16.89 27.34 -1.77
CA LEU A 805 16.03 28.47 -1.41
C LEU A 805 14.78 28.52 -2.29
N LEU A 806 14.94 28.36 -3.60
CA LEU A 806 13.80 28.34 -4.53
C LEU A 806 12.87 27.15 -4.23
N HIS A 807 13.44 25.99 -3.94
CA HIS A 807 12.69 24.82 -3.52
C HIS A 807 11.88 25.10 -2.24
N LEU A 808 12.51 25.68 -1.20
CA LEU A 808 11.85 25.98 0.07
C LEU A 808 10.68 26.94 -0.12
N VAL A 809 10.84 27.97 -0.95
CA VAL A 809 9.77 28.92 -1.30
C VAL A 809 8.63 28.24 -2.06
N LEU A 810 8.94 27.39 -3.05
CA LEU A 810 7.92 26.63 -3.80
C LEU A 810 7.15 25.68 -2.88
N ARG A 811 7.86 24.97 -1.99
CA ARG A 811 7.27 24.06 -1.01
C ARG A 811 6.34 24.79 -0.05
N ARG A 812 6.83 25.87 0.58
CA ARG A 812 6.10 26.59 1.63
C ARG A 812 4.85 27.30 1.11
N HIS A 813 4.91 27.89 -0.08
CA HIS A 813 3.86 28.80 -0.54
C HIS A 813 2.93 28.21 -1.61
N TYR A 814 3.33 27.15 -2.31
CA TYR A 814 2.61 26.68 -3.50
C TYR A 814 2.28 25.18 -3.47
N LEU A 815 2.74 24.42 -2.47
CA LEU A 815 2.43 22.99 -2.34
C LEU A 815 1.45 22.71 -1.19
N PRO A 816 0.43 21.85 -1.41
CA PRO A 816 -0.43 21.37 -0.33
C PRO A 816 0.38 20.62 0.73
N ILE A 817 -0.03 20.74 2.00
CA ILE A 817 0.65 20.10 3.15
C ILE A 817 0.83 18.59 2.93
N SER A 818 -0.17 17.91 2.35
CA SER A 818 -0.12 16.48 2.04
C SER A 818 1.02 16.09 1.08
N CYS A 819 1.46 17.00 0.21
CA CYS A 819 2.61 16.79 -0.68
C CYS A 819 3.94 17.16 -0.01
N GLN A 820 3.93 18.05 0.99
CA GLN A 820 5.15 18.53 1.64
C GLN A 820 5.84 17.42 2.45
N GLU A 821 5.08 16.55 3.12
CA GLU A 821 5.63 15.43 3.91
C GLU A 821 6.40 14.42 3.05
N THR A 822 5.78 14.01 1.93
CA THR A 822 6.40 13.06 0.97
C THR A 822 7.66 13.64 0.34
N GLN A 823 7.63 14.94 0.01
CA GLN A 823 8.82 15.64 -0.48
C GLN A 823 9.91 15.72 0.59
N GLU A 824 9.58 16.01 1.84
CA GLU A 824 10.58 16.09 2.91
C GLU A 824 11.27 14.76 3.16
N PHE A 825 10.53 13.66 3.16
CA PHE A 825 11.11 12.32 3.27
C PHE A 825 12.09 12.05 2.11
N THR A 826 11.64 12.34 0.88
CA THR A 826 12.47 12.19 -0.33
C THR A 826 13.73 13.05 -0.26
N MET A 827 13.60 14.30 0.17
CA MET A 827 14.74 15.21 0.35
C MET A 827 15.72 14.72 1.41
N SER A 828 15.21 14.23 2.54
CA SER A 828 16.04 13.73 3.63
C SER A 828 16.85 12.52 3.16
N ILE A 829 16.22 11.58 2.45
CA ILE A 829 16.90 10.42 1.89
C ILE A 829 17.91 10.81 0.81
N THR A 830 17.55 11.69 -0.11
CA THR A 830 18.45 12.09 -1.20
C THR A 830 19.64 12.89 -0.67
N SER A 831 19.42 13.81 0.27
CA SER A 831 20.49 14.59 0.91
C SER A 831 21.40 13.70 1.76
N PHE A 832 20.83 12.75 2.50
CA PHE A 832 21.59 11.77 3.28
C PHE A 832 22.42 10.85 2.37
N SER A 833 21.80 10.31 1.31
CA SER A 833 22.46 9.46 0.34
C SER A 833 23.62 10.19 -0.34
N ARG A 834 23.42 11.45 -0.74
CA ARG A 834 24.48 12.31 -1.29
C ARG A 834 25.61 12.51 -0.29
N CYS A 835 25.30 12.92 0.93
CA CYS A 835 26.30 13.14 1.97
C CYS A 835 27.17 11.89 2.21
N PHE A 836 26.56 10.70 2.29
CA PHE A 836 27.29 9.46 2.56
C PHE A 836 28.02 8.90 1.33
N CYS A 837 27.36 8.84 0.18
CA CYS A 837 27.92 8.20 -1.01
C CYS A 837 28.94 9.09 -1.73
N GLU A 838 28.77 10.41 -1.65
CA GLU A 838 29.61 11.38 -2.36
C GLU A 838 30.53 12.10 -1.38
N ASP A 839 30.00 12.94 -0.50
CA ASP A 839 30.81 13.91 0.24
C ASP A 839 31.82 13.22 1.16
N VAL A 840 31.40 12.19 1.92
CA VAL A 840 32.30 11.44 2.81
C VAL A 840 33.38 10.71 2.03
N VAL A 841 33.02 10.09 0.91
CA VAL A 841 33.97 9.34 0.07
C VAL A 841 34.96 10.29 -0.60
N GLN A 842 34.49 11.39 -1.19
CA GLN A 842 35.35 12.39 -1.83
C GLN A 842 36.24 13.10 -0.80
N CYS A 843 35.74 13.41 0.40
CA CYS A 843 36.57 13.94 1.48
C CYS A 843 37.71 12.99 1.84
N SER A 844 37.40 11.69 1.97
CA SER A 844 38.39 10.66 2.29
C SER A 844 39.45 10.56 1.18
N LEU A 845 39.02 10.55 -0.09
CA LEU A 845 39.94 10.47 -1.24
C LEU A 845 40.83 11.71 -1.37
N LYS A 846 40.29 12.92 -1.13
CA LYS A 846 41.08 14.16 -1.09
C LYS A 846 42.08 14.14 0.06
N PHE A 847 41.68 13.65 1.23
CA PHE A 847 42.57 13.51 2.38
C PHE A 847 43.74 12.57 2.06
N PHE A 848 43.47 11.38 1.53
CA PHE A 848 44.52 10.45 1.11
C PHE A 848 45.41 11.04 0.01
N PHE A 849 44.84 11.77 -0.94
CA PHE A 849 45.63 12.47 -1.95
C PHE A 849 46.60 13.49 -1.34
N ILE A 850 46.17 14.27 -0.34
CA ILE A 850 47.02 15.25 0.36
C ILE A 850 48.11 14.54 1.19
N MET A 851 47.85 13.33 1.68
CA MET A 851 48.83 12.53 2.43
C MET A 851 49.89 11.90 1.50
N ASP A 852 49.46 11.37 0.35
CA ASP A 852 50.32 10.64 -0.58
C ASP A 852 51.07 11.57 -1.55
N CYS A 853 50.50 12.73 -1.86
CA CYS A 853 51.08 13.74 -2.76
C CYS A 853 51.49 14.99 -1.97
N GLN A 854 52.42 15.79 -2.51
CA GLN A 854 52.72 17.11 -1.93
C GLN A 854 51.44 17.94 -1.80
N VAL A 855 51.27 18.63 -0.66
CA VAL A 855 50.08 19.44 -0.35
C VAL A 855 49.75 20.38 -1.50
N ASN A 856 48.62 20.14 -2.16
CA ASN A 856 48.06 21.02 -3.18
C ASN A 856 46.95 21.88 -2.55
N LEU A 857 47.11 23.21 -2.62
CA LEU A 857 46.18 24.16 -1.99
C LEU A 857 44.75 24.05 -2.53
N LEU A 858 44.56 23.70 -3.81
CA LEU A 858 43.23 23.49 -4.39
C LEU A 858 42.55 22.28 -3.77
N VAL A 859 43.26 21.17 -3.61
CA VAL A 859 42.71 19.94 -3.01
C VAL A 859 42.38 20.16 -1.53
N LEU A 860 43.23 20.89 -0.81
CA LEU A 860 42.97 21.28 0.57
C LEU A 860 41.73 22.18 0.68
N PHE A 861 41.62 23.20 -0.17
CA PHE A 861 40.44 24.07 -0.21
C PHE A 861 39.17 23.27 -0.56
N SER A 862 39.26 22.38 -1.55
CA SER A 862 38.19 21.47 -1.96
C SER A 862 37.74 20.56 -0.81
N LEU A 863 38.68 20.03 -0.01
CA LEU A 863 38.38 19.22 1.17
C LEU A 863 37.62 20.04 2.22
N LEU A 864 38.07 21.26 2.52
CA LEU A 864 37.41 22.13 3.50
C LEU A 864 36.00 22.52 3.07
N VAL A 865 35.79 22.80 1.78
CA VAL A 865 34.46 23.09 1.24
C VAL A 865 33.55 21.87 1.34
N SER A 866 34.01 20.67 0.98
CA SER A 866 33.19 19.45 1.09
C SER A 866 32.86 19.10 2.54
N ILE A 867 33.79 19.27 3.49
CA ILE A 867 33.51 19.08 4.92
C ILE A 867 32.44 20.08 5.39
N GLY A 868 32.62 21.36 5.06
CA GLY A 868 31.65 22.41 5.39
C GLY A 868 30.27 22.11 4.80
N GLN A 869 30.23 21.61 3.57
CA GLN A 869 28.99 21.26 2.88
C GLN A 869 28.30 20.03 3.50
N ALA A 870 29.05 18.97 3.82
CA ALA A 870 28.51 17.78 4.47
C ALA A 870 27.88 18.16 5.83
N VAL A 871 28.60 18.95 6.63
CA VAL A 871 28.10 19.47 7.92
C VAL A 871 26.87 20.35 7.71
N GLY A 872 26.92 21.31 6.78
CA GLY A 872 25.81 22.19 6.46
C GLY A 872 24.56 21.44 5.98
N SER A 873 24.74 20.39 5.18
CA SER A 873 23.66 19.54 4.67
C SER A 873 23.03 18.70 5.79
N CYS A 874 23.83 18.14 6.69
CA CYS A 874 23.34 17.44 7.88
C CYS A 874 22.54 18.37 8.80
N PHE A 875 23.04 19.58 9.03
CA PHE A 875 22.30 20.58 9.80
C PHE A 875 20.99 20.95 9.12
N TYR A 876 21.03 21.30 7.83
CA TYR A 876 19.83 21.66 7.05
C TYR A 876 18.77 20.55 7.03
N ALA A 877 19.18 19.29 6.81
CA ALA A 877 18.27 18.16 6.83
C ALA A 877 17.65 17.95 8.22
N SER A 878 18.46 18.09 9.28
CA SER A 878 17.98 17.95 10.67
C SER A 878 17.03 19.08 11.07
N THR A 879 17.28 20.32 10.61
CA THR A 879 16.51 21.50 11.01
C THR A 879 15.28 21.74 10.13
N SER A 880 15.28 21.37 8.84
CA SER A 880 14.06 21.35 8.01
C SER A 880 12.95 20.56 8.71
N ALA A 881 13.30 19.41 9.27
CA ALA A 881 12.39 18.55 10.01
C ALA A 881 11.89 19.18 11.33
N MET A 882 12.57 20.22 11.85
CA MET A 882 12.16 20.98 13.01
C MET A 882 11.30 22.20 12.64
N ASP A 883 11.52 22.84 11.49
CA ASP A 883 10.78 24.04 11.11
C ASP A 883 9.32 23.73 10.70
N LEU A 884 9.06 22.52 10.16
CA LEU A 884 7.69 22.00 10.01
C LEU A 884 7.02 21.69 11.36
N ARG A 885 7.79 21.58 12.45
CA ARG A 885 7.25 21.45 13.81
C ARG A 885 6.85 22.81 14.36
N THR A 886 7.70 23.83 14.18
CA THR A 886 7.46 25.19 14.70
C THR A 886 6.37 25.94 13.94
N SER A 887 6.26 25.79 12.61
CA SER A 887 5.18 26.43 11.83
C SER A 887 3.79 25.91 12.15
N GLU A 888 3.69 24.69 12.69
CA GLU A 888 2.43 24.10 13.17
C GLU A 888 2.15 24.40 14.65
N GLU A 889 3.17 24.80 15.42
CA GLU A 889 3.05 25.19 16.84
C GLU A 889 2.78 26.69 17.02
N ALA A 890 2.95 27.51 15.98
CA ALA A 890 2.59 28.93 15.99
C ALA A 890 1.06 29.09 16.10
N ASN A 891 0.64 29.57 17.27
CA ASN A 891 -0.70 29.83 17.76
C ASN A 891 -1.73 30.30 16.70
N PRO A 892 -2.93 29.68 16.57
CA PRO A 892 -4.04 30.25 15.79
C PRO A 892 -4.68 31.49 16.45
N ASN A 893 -4.29 31.81 17.70
CA ASN A 893 -4.78 32.97 18.44
C ASN A 893 -3.79 34.15 18.46
N ASP A 894 -2.64 34.05 17.79
CA ASP A 894 -1.82 35.24 17.50
C ASP A 894 -2.33 35.91 16.25
#